data_AF-A0A8T4VLS8-F1
#
_entry.id   AF-A0A8T4VLS8-F1
#
_cell.length_a   1.000
_cell.length_b   1.000
_cell.length_c   1.000
_cell.angle_alpha   90.00
_cell.angle_beta   90.00
_cell.angle_gamma   90.00
#
_symmetry.space_group_name_H-M   'P 1'
#
loop_
_entity.id
_entity.type
_entity.pdbx_description
1 polymer ?
#
loop_
_entity_poly.entity_id
_entity_poly.type
_entity_poly.pdbx_seq_one_letter_code
_entity_poly.pdbx_strand_id
1 'polypeptide(L)'
;MTPPSLNYVLLGTPGSPVALAPSTLADARETITEFDTSALMGGTYTDAVGTTDTNNYIRLEQLGINPFTTSGQVLFGQNNAGVIDDYLYFQDATDIFEFETEFQNGFESTIDPATNDLVELEGQRFNILGKSFYMADTDLIGNAVTLRLVTSTYTALLNEGSTQVLNIRGIPQTIEILNVDPTGDGSVDIRIDGNTVNGLQEGEYGNIGQGGVAVLDTIAGTPDQVLLVLDVNALTFTDNNYNNFQFDPSVYVNGQFMNDARVSIVGNMIGPNFVLSSLYYRLSADGLTGNIYIPEGGELSTELANSEGMLHSDWDFFYGGLLPRTYTPLRIVPQGNSVYNLEFVNRLGLTYNIPFVDNSNNGGLGFQLGSATNELYFVEPNTACDFFIGEDDFFVLTNDNSPTGSTSVVRYDAFDDQNQEITFTDLSFGTTVITYNVVPNFCGAGTTVGQGNLVMSGNSYPVYINLDQASPTYGFLTIDFTNDGNVDGDEANIVLQTGQTVDLNTANNGLLQQEPALSNSFTIGVRTQMSMMSHASQDEVITVDLLNVAGNNVDADVTSGVNMVPDPSLPGETGLSPYGIFVTSVDPDPNAITFDIPDVEQWADVYITFDTLPECSDGIDNDFDGLIDFPADPVCPDANGETESPSNRLCGDIDRSGVVDVIDALFAAQHSALIRILTGADFACGDVDSNGIVDVLDSLRIAQYGAALPVTLTCTQACI
;
A
#
# COMPACT_ATOMS: atom_id res chain seq x y z
N MET A 1 7.74 11.10 6.56
CA MET A 1 7.34 12.18 7.50
C MET A 1 6.38 11.60 8.52
N THR A 2 6.24 12.14 9.74
CA THR A 2 5.11 11.72 10.61
C THR A 2 3.82 12.25 10.02
N PRO A 3 2.77 11.42 9.87
CA PRO A 3 1.50 11.85 9.29
C PRO A 3 0.91 13.03 10.09
N PRO A 4 0.13 13.92 9.44
CA PRO A 4 -0.57 14.98 10.13
C PRO A 4 -1.46 14.39 11.23
N SER A 5 -1.57 15.11 12.34
CA SER A 5 -2.12 14.62 13.60
C SER A 5 -3.65 14.51 13.67
N LEU A 6 -4.37 14.32 12.56
CA LEU A 6 -5.81 14.05 12.58
C LEU A 6 -6.16 13.05 11.44
N ASN A 7 -6.72 11.91 11.84
CA ASN A 7 -7.40 10.86 11.04
C ASN A 7 -6.80 10.47 9.66
N TYR A 8 -6.02 9.38 9.65
CA TYR A 8 -5.55 8.71 8.43
C TYR A 8 -5.70 7.19 8.51
N VAL A 9 -5.85 6.56 7.34
CA VAL A 9 -5.88 5.10 7.18
C VAL A 9 -4.66 4.67 6.39
N LEU A 10 -3.76 3.93 7.03
CA LEU A 10 -2.63 3.30 6.35
C LEU A 10 -3.13 2.15 5.48
N LEU A 11 -2.73 2.13 4.21
CA LEU A 11 -3.12 1.06 3.28
C LEU A 11 -2.27 -0.20 3.45
N GLY A 12 -1.02 -0.06 3.86
CA GLY A 12 -0.13 -1.19 4.12
C GLY A 12 -0.06 -1.58 5.60
N THR A 13 0.10 -2.86 5.90
CA THR A 13 0.54 -3.35 7.23
C THR A 13 1.71 -4.31 7.07
N PRO A 14 2.49 -4.64 8.13
CA PRO A 14 3.54 -5.64 8.01
C PRO A 14 3.06 -7.03 7.53
N GLY A 15 1.76 -7.34 7.63
CA GLY A 15 1.17 -8.58 7.13
C GLY A 15 0.65 -8.50 5.69
N SER A 16 0.25 -7.30 5.26
CA SER A 16 -0.23 -7.00 3.90
C SER A 16 0.34 -5.63 3.49
N PRO A 17 1.63 -5.57 3.14
CA PRO A 17 2.31 -4.31 2.85
C PRO A 17 1.97 -3.80 1.45
N VAL A 18 2.10 -2.49 1.24
CA VAL A 18 2.11 -1.92 -0.12
C VAL A 18 3.48 -2.20 -0.73
N ALA A 19 3.59 -3.34 -1.41
CA ALA A 19 4.76 -3.75 -2.17
C ALA A 19 4.86 -3.00 -3.50
N LEU A 20 6.04 -3.02 -4.11
CA LEU A 20 6.27 -2.40 -5.41
C LEU A 20 5.58 -3.19 -6.53
N ALA A 21 5.37 -2.53 -7.66
CA ALA A 21 4.83 -3.14 -8.86
C ALA A 21 5.58 -4.45 -9.19
N PRO A 22 4.85 -5.52 -9.54
CA PRO A 22 3.49 -5.52 -10.08
C PRO A 22 2.35 -5.55 -9.04
N SER A 23 2.65 -5.47 -7.74
CA SER A 23 1.60 -5.36 -6.72
C SER A 23 0.79 -4.07 -6.85
N THR A 24 -0.49 -4.16 -6.51
CA THR A 24 -1.47 -3.08 -6.49
C THR A 24 -1.78 -2.65 -5.07
N LEU A 25 -2.47 -1.51 -4.89
CA LEU A 25 -2.95 -1.14 -3.55
C LEU A 25 -3.98 -2.15 -3.03
N ALA A 26 -4.78 -2.75 -3.91
CA ALA A 26 -5.75 -3.79 -3.53
C ALA A 26 -5.09 -5.04 -2.93
N ASP A 27 -3.90 -5.44 -3.39
CA ASP A 27 -3.16 -6.56 -2.80
C ASP A 27 -2.83 -6.32 -1.32
N ALA A 28 -2.51 -5.07 -0.97
CA ALA A 28 -2.29 -4.67 0.41
C ALA A 28 -3.62 -4.52 1.17
N ARG A 29 -4.62 -3.90 0.53
CA ARG A 29 -5.90 -3.56 1.14
C ARG A 29 -7.01 -3.40 0.11
N GLU A 30 -7.91 -4.38 0.06
CA GLU A 30 -9.03 -4.37 -0.88
C GLU A 30 -10.14 -3.36 -0.51
N THR A 31 -10.42 -3.18 0.79
CA THR A 31 -11.55 -2.37 1.27
C THR A 31 -11.18 -1.63 2.57
N ILE A 32 -11.67 -0.39 2.68
CA ILE A 32 -11.65 0.43 3.89
C ILE A 32 -13.09 0.57 4.38
N THR A 33 -13.28 0.49 5.70
CA THR A 33 -14.59 0.44 6.39
C THR A 33 -14.63 1.40 7.58
N GLU A 34 -15.78 1.49 8.25
CA GLU A 34 -15.93 2.21 9.52
C GLU A 34 -15.00 1.74 10.64
N PHE A 35 -14.52 0.48 10.60
CA PHE A 35 -13.55 -0.02 11.59
C PHE A 35 -12.15 0.57 11.42
N ASP A 36 -11.91 1.19 10.28
CA ASP A 36 -10.63 1.81 9.93
C ASP A 36 -10.65 3.31 10.13
N THR A 37 -11.80 3.95 9.90
CA THR A 37 -12.01 5.38 10.05
C THR A 37 -13.48 5.70 10.29
N SER A 38 -13.75 6.63 11.21
CA SER A 38 -15.10 7.18 11.42
C SER A 38 -15.63 7.91 10.20
N ALA A 39 -14.77 8.34 9.28
CA ALA A 39 -15.17 8.95 8.01
C ALA A 39 -16.07 8.03 7.16
N LEU A 40 -16.04 6.70 7.39
CA LEU A 40 -16.89 5.73 6.70
C LEU A 40 -18.00 5.17 7.61
N MET A 41 -18.29 5.83 8.72
CA MET A 41 -19.38 5.41 9.59
C MET A 41 -20.71 5.45 8.84
N GLY A 42 -21.50 4.40 9.05
CA GLY A 42 -22.87 4.29 8.59
C GLY A 42 -23.86 5.14 9.40
N GLY A 43 -25.14 5.01 9.09
CA GLY A 43 -26.23 5.63 9.87
C GLY A 43 -27.45 4.72 9.94
N THR A 44 -28.30 4.95 10.94
CA THR A 44 -29.59 4.25 11.07
C THR A 44 -30.72 5.22 10.71
N TYR A 45 -31.51 4.85 9.72
CA TYR A 45 -32.64 5.65 9.24
C TYR A 45 -33.93 4.93 9.61
N THR A 46 -34.83 5.64 10.28
CA THR A 46 -36.15 5.12 10.67
C THR A 46 -37.22 6.09 10.23
N ASP A 47 -38.21 5.57 9.50
CA ASP A 47 -39.34 6.33 9.02
C ASP A 47 -40.67 5.59 9.28
N ALA A 48 -41.74 6.00 8.58
CA ALA A 48 -43.06 5.38 8.71
C ALA A 48 -43.20 4.03 7.99
N VAL A 49 -42.30 3.70 7.06
CA VAL A 49 -42.29 2.49 6.24
C VAL A 49 -41.30 1.44 6.75
N GLY A 50 -40.22 1.82 7.44
CA GLY A 50 -39.29 0.88 8.05
C GLY A 50 -38.07 1.50 8.75
N THR A 51 -37.10 0.64 9.02
CA THR A 51 -35.77 1.01 9.54
C THR A 51 -34.72 0.33 8.67
N THR A 52 -33.68 1.06 8.30
CA THR A 52 -32.51 0.53 7.58
C THR A 52 -31.22 1.13 8.12
N ASP A 53 -30.17 0.31 8.13
CA ASP A 53 -28.83 0.74 8.47
C ASP A 53 -28.04 0.90 7.17
N THR A 54 -27.20 1.93 7.09
CA THR A 54 -26.25 2.09 5.99
C THR A 54 -24.85 1.69 6.40
N ASN A 55 -24.07 1.17 5.46
CA ASN A 55 -22.63 0.95 5.62
C ASN A 55 -21.90 1.67 4.48
N ASN A 56 -20.78 2.33 4.77
CA ASN A 56 -19.97 2.99 3.76
C ASN A 56 -18.62 2.28 3.58
N TYR A 57 -18.16 2.22 2.33
CA TYR A 57 -16.92 1.55 1.97
C TYR A 57 -16.13 2.37 0.96
N ILE A 58 -14.80 2.38 1.09
CA ILE A 58 -13.90 2.65 -0.05
C ILE A 58 -13.34 1.32 -0.50
N ARG A 59 -13.56 0.98 -1.76
CA ARG A 59 -13.01 -0.21 -2.39
C ARG A 59 -11.88 0.18 -3.33
N LEU A 60 -10.79 -0.55 -3.21
CA LEU A 60 -9.64 -0.49 -4.12
C LEU A 60 -9.71 -1.65 -5.13
N GLU A 61 -10.51 -2.67 -4.89
CA GLU A 61 -10.86 -3.66 -5.90
C GLU A 61 -12.33 -4.03 -5.76
N GLN A 62 -12.95 -4.33 -6.90
CA GLN A 62 -14.25 -4.98 -6.92
C GLN A 62 -14.18 -6.24 -7.78
N LEU A 63 -14.52 -7.39 -7.18
CA LEU A 63 -14.61 -8.66 -7.87
C LEU A 63 -16.08 -9.03 -8.11
N GLY A 64 -16.40 -9.47 -9.32
CA GLY A 64 -17.75 -9.95 -9.65
C GLY A 64 -18.53 -8.99 -10.55
N ILE A 65 -19.55 -8.32 -10.02
CA ILE A 65 -20.44 -7.46 -10.82
C ILE A 65 -19.74 -6.11 -11.05
N ASN A 66 -19.52 -5.76 -12.33
CA ASN A 66 -18.72 -4.61 -12.79
C ASN A 66 -17.32 -4.56 -12.16
N PRO A 67 -16.47 -5.55 -12.39
CA PRO A 67 -15.19 -5.61 -11.71
C PRO A 67 -14.26 -4.47 -12.13
N PHE A 68 -13.40 -4.05 -11.22
CA PHE A 68 -12.19 -3.28 -11.51
C PHE A 68 -11.08 -3.76 -10.60
N THR A 69 -9.87 -3.86 -11.13
CA THR A 69 -8.73 -4.55 -10.49
C THR A 69 -7.46 -3.69 -10.55
N THR A 70 -7.60 -2.37 -10.72
CA THR A 70 -6.49 -1.47 -11.11
C THR A 70 -6.31 -0.28 -10.17
N SER A 71 -6.53 -0.44 -8.87
CA SER A 71 -6.31 0.64 -7.90
C SER A 71 -4.82 0.87 -7.63
N GLY A 72 -4.17 1.58 -8.54
CA GLY A 72 -2.84 2.14 -8.32
C GLY A 72 -1.72 1.13 -8.02
N GLN A 73 -0.49 1.56 -8.25
CA GLN A 73 0.71 0.77 -7.94
C GLN A 73 1.81 1.72 -7.48
N VAL A 74 2.72 1.23 -6.65
CA VAL A 74 3.96 1.96 -6.38
C VAL A 74 5.02 1.43 -7.33
N LEU A 75 5.56 2.30 -8.18
CA LEU A 75 6.58 1.93 -9.14
C LEU A 75 7.69 2.98 -9.19
N PHE A 76 8.85 2.54 -9.64
CA PHE A 76 9.96 3.43 -9.99
C PHE A 76 9.99 3.61 -11.51
N GLY A 77 10.08 4.84 -11.96
CA GLY A 77 10.06 5.12 -13.39
C GLY A 77 10.12 6.60 -13.72
N GLN A 78 9.87 6.92 -14.99
CA GLN A 78 9.86 8.28 -15.47
C GLN A 78 8.42 8.82 -15.54
N ASN A 79 8.16 9.97 -14.92
CA ASN A 79 6.88 10.66 -15.03
C ASN A 79 6.72 11.42 -16.37
N ASN A 80 5.56 12.05 -16.59
CA ASN A 80 5.26 12.77 -17.83
C ASN A 80 6.19 13.98 -18.09
N ALA A 81 6.85 14.52 -17.06
CA ALA A 81 7.81 15.61 -17.17
C ALA A 81 9.26 15.14 -17.40
N GLY A 82 9.49 13.82 -17.46
CA GLY A 82 10.81 13.23 -17.63
C GLY A 82 11.61 13.06 -16.34
N VAL A 83 10.99 13.31 -15.16
CA VAL A 83 11.63 13.14 -13.86
C VAL A 83 11.54 11.67 -13.44
N ILE A 84 12.67 11.12 -13.01
CA ILE A 84 12.76 9.73 -12.55
C ILE A 84 12.74 9.71 -11.04
N ASP A 85 11.81 8.95 -10.50
CA ASP A 85 11.62 8.76 -9.07
C ASP A 85 10.73 7.53 -8.81
N ASP A 86 10.49 7.22 -7.54
CA ASP A 86 9.36 6.39 -7.14
C ASP A 86 8.06 7.21 -7.02
N TYR A 87 6.96 6.60 -7.47
CA TYR A 87 5.65 7.24 -7.50
C TYR A 87 4.56 6.27 -7.07
N LEU A 88 3.54 6.81 -6.40
CA LEU A 88 2.22 6.20 -6.45
C LEU A 88 1.60 6.54 -7.81
N TYR A 89 1.38 5.51 -8.61
CA TYR A 89 1.02 5.59 -10.02
C TYR A 89 -0.41 5.10 -10.25
N PHE A 90 -1.18 5.83 -11.05
CA PHE A 90 -2.44 5.36 -11.62
C PHE A 90 -2.40 5.51 -13.15
N GLN A 91 -2.77 4.43 -13.85
CA GLN A 91 -2.84 4.45 -15.30
C GLN A 91 -4.05 5.26 -15.76
N ASP A 92 -3.86 6.11 -16.76
CA ASP A 92 -4.93 6.92 -17.37
C ASP A 92 -6.13 6.05 -17.79
N ALA A 93 -7.33 6.57 -17.58
CA ALA A 93 -8.63 5.93 -17.83
C ALA A 93 -8.89 4.61 -17.08
N THR A 94 -8.15 4.34 -15.99
CA THR A 94 -8.43 3.20 -15.08
C THR A 94 -9.06 3.67 -13.78
N ASP A 95 -9.83 2.81 -13.11
CA ASP A 95 -10.46 3.15 -11.83
C ASP A 95 -9.45 3.30 -10.71
N ILE A 96 -9.55 4.40 -9.96
CA ILE A 96 -8.74 4.66 -8.78
C ILE A 96 -9.38 3.98 -7.56
N PHE A 97 -10.66 4.25 -7.34
CA PHE A 97 -11.44 3.71 -6.21
C PHE A 97 -12.94 3.63 -6.55
N GLU A 98 -13.68 2.86 -5.75
CA GLU A 98 -15.14 2.88 -5.66
C GLU A 98 -15.55 3.30 -4.25
N PHE A 99 -16.44 4.28 -4.14
CA PHE A 99 -17.18 4.54 -2.91
C PHE A 99 -18.53 3.84 -2.99
N GLU A 100 -18.86 3.05 -1.96
CA GLU A 100 -20.14 2.36 -1.86
C GLU A 100 -20.86 2.79 -0.59
N THR A 101 -22.13 3.16 -0.73
CA THR A 101 -23.10 3.17 0.37
C THR A 101 -24.06 2.01 0.17
N GLU A 102 -24.04 1.06 1.09
CA GLU A 102 -24.95 -0.08 1.15
C GLU A 102 -26.09 0.21 2.13
N PHE A 103 -27.33 -0.09 1.75
CA PHE A 103 -28.50 -0.02 2.62
C PHE A 103 -28.93 -1.45 2.97
N GLN A 104 -28.64 -1.92 4.20
CA GLN A 104 -28.69 -3.35 4.54
C GLN A 104 -30.04 -4.02 4.25
N ASN A 105 -31.14 -3.34 4.59
CA ASN A 105 -32.50 -3.83 4.33
C ASN A 105 -33.17 -3.11 3.16
N GLY A 106 -32.43 -2.27 2.44
CA GLY A 106 -32.94 -1.28 1.51
C GLY A 106 -33.60 -0.09 2.22
N PHE A 107 -33.51 1.09 1.62
CA PHE A 107 -34.24 2.29 2.03
C PHE A 107 -35.54 2.35 1.25
N GLU A 108 -36.66 2.05 1.90
CA GLU A 108 -37.99 2.07 1.29
C GLU A 108 -38.54 3.50 1.28
N SER A 109 -39.02 3.96 0.12
CA SER A 109 -39.65 5.26 -0.02
C SER A 109 -40.87 5.21 -0.94
N THR A 110 -41.91 5.94 -0.54
CA THR A 110 -43.10 6.25 -1.30
C THR A 110 -42.75 7.24 -2.41
N ILE A 111 -43.26 7.00 -3.61
CA ILE A 111 -43.11 7.92 -4.74
C ILE A 111 -44.26 8.92 -4.74
N ASP A 112 -43.99 10.22 -4.68
CA ASP A 112 -45.01 11.25 -4.87
C ASP A 112 -45.44 11.28 -6.35
N PRO A 113 -46.72 11.02 -6.69
CA PRO A 113 -47.17 10.99 -8.08
C PRO A 113 -47.23 12.36 -8.76
N ALA A 114 -47.08 13.47 -8.04
CA ALA A 114 -47.09 14.83 -8.57
C ALA A 114 -45.69 15.28 -9.03
N THR A 115 -44.65 14.91 -8.28
CA THR A 115 -43.27 15.37 -8.47
C THR A 115 -42.33 14.24 -8.91
N ASN A 116 -42.66 12.99 -8.59
CA ASN A 116 -41.84 11.76 -8.70
C ASN A 116 -40.75 11.62 -7.63
N ASP A 117 -40.87 12.39 -6.56
CA ASP A 117 -39.92 12.41 -5.45
C ASP A 117 -40.03 11.16 -4.58
N LEU A 118 -38.91 10.78 -3.98
CA LEU A 118 -38.76 9.75 -2.97
C LEU A 118 -38.88 10.40 -1.58
N VAL A 119 -40.13 10.52 -1.14
CA VAL A 119 -40.56 11.38 -0.01
C VAL A 119 -39.78 11.15 1.28
N GLU A 120 -39.48 9.89 1.62
CA GLU A 120 -38.79 9.55 2.87
C GLU A 120 -37.27 9.67 2.77
N LEU A 121 -36.72 9.64 1.55
CA LEU A 121 -35.28 9.80 1.30
C LEU A 121 -34.87 11.27 1.35
N GLU A 122 -35.75 12.17 0.92
CA GLU A 122 -35.59 13.61 1.07
C GLU A 122 -35.55 14.01 2.55
N GLY A 123 -34.69 14.97 2.87
CA GLY A 123 -34.49 15.38 4.25
C GLY A 123 -33.47 14.58 5.04
N GLN A 124 -33.09 13.39 4.56
CA GLN A 124 -32.11 12.56 5.23
C GLN A 124 -30.69 13.08 5.02
N ARG A 125 -29.81 12.77 5.97
CA ARG A 125 -28.38 13.07 5.87
C ARG A 125 -27.59 11.81 5.64
N PHE A 126 -26.66 11.83 4.70
CA PHE A 126 -25.79 10.72 4.36
C PHE A 126 -24.33 11.11 4.55
N ASN A 127 -23.58 10.29 5.26
CA ASN A 127 -22.13 10.42 5.31
C ASN A 127 -21.54 9.97 3.97
N ILE A 128 -20.89 10.88 3.27
CA ILE A 128 -20.07 10.61 2.09
C ILE A 128 -18.64 11.00 2.47
N LEU A 129 -17.79 9.98 2.68
CA LEU A 129 -16.34 10.11 2.87
C LEU A 129 -15.95 11.09 3.99
N GLY A 130 -16.70 11.06 5.10
CA GLY A 130 -16.47 11.86 6.30
C GLY A 130 -17.20 13.19 6.33
N LYS A 131 -18.06 13.46 5.32
CA LYS A 131 -18.86 14.66 5.24
C LYS A 131 -20.35 14.34 5.18
N SER A 132 -21.12 14.98 6.04
CA SER A 132 -22.58 14.82 6.08
C SER A 132 -23.26 15.65 4.98
N PHE A 133 -23.95 14.96 4.07
CA PHE A 133 -24.71 15.54 2.96
C PHE A 133 -26.21 15.37 3.16
N TYR A 134 -26.95 16.46 3.05
CA TYR A 134 -28.41 16.45 3.07
C TYR A 134 -28.97 16.08 1.69
N MET A 135 -29.90 15.14 1.63
CA MET A 135 -30.68 14.81 0.43
C MET A 135 -31.71 15.91 0.19
N ALA A 136 -31.38 16.83 -0.70
CA ALA A 136 -32.20 18.00 -0.97
C ALA A 136 -33.34 17.71 -1.94
N ASP A 137 -33.14 16.85 -2.91
CA ASP A 137 -34.14 16.52 -3.92
C ASP A 137 -33.85 15.15 -4.51
N THR A 138 -34.92 14.45 -4.88
CA THR A 138 -34.89 13.13 -5.49
C THR A 138 -35.87 13.05 -6.63
N ASP A 139 -35.55 12.31 -7.69
CA ASP A 139 -36.46 12.20 -8.83
C ASP A 139 -36.42 10.79 -9.43
N LEU A 140 -37.57 10.12 -9.54
CA LEU A 140 -37.72 8.78 -10.12
C LEU A 140 -38.59 8.81 -11.39
N ILE A 141 -37.95 9.06 -12.53
CA ILE A 141 -38.63 9.11 -13.83
C ILE A 141 -38.44 7.81 -14.59
N GLY A 142 -39.48 6.97 -14.57
CA GLY A 142 -39.45 5.66 -15.22
C GLY A 142 -38.50 4.71 -14.51
N ASN A 143 -37.30 4.50 -15.07
CA ASN A 143 -36.24 3.74 -14.42
C ASN A 143 -35.04 4.61 -14.01
N ALA A 144 -35.03 5.89 -14.37
CA ALA A 144 -33.95 6.77 -14.00
C ALA A 144 -34.17 7.28 -12.57
N VAL A 145 -33.14 7.22 -11.74
CA VAL A 145 -33.11 7.81 -10.39
C VAL A 145 -32.10 8.95 -10.40
N THR A 146 -32.51 10.11 -9.92
CA THR A 146 -31.62 11.23 -9.62
C THR A 146 -31.62 11.52 -8.13
N LEU A 147 -30.44 11.69 -7.54
CA LEU A 147 -30.23 12.10 -6.16
C LEU A 147 -29.45 13.42 -6.17
N ARG A 148 -29.98 14.46 -5.52
CA ARG A 148 -29.32 15.76 -5.34
C ARG A 148 -29.00 15.96 -3.88
N LEU A 149 -27.72 15.97 -3.57
CA LEU A 149 -27.21 16.11 -2.22
C LEU A 149 -26.49 17.45 -2.06
N VAL A 150 -26.65 18.07 -0.90
CA VAL A 150 -26.02 19.35 -0.58
C VAL A 150 -25.46 19.33 0.83
N THR A 151 -24.33 19.99 1.03
CA THR A 151 -23.78 20.22 2.36
C THR A 151 -23.24 21.64 2.47
N SER A 152 -23.37 22.22 3.66
CA SER A 152 -22.81 23.51 4.00
C SER A 152 -22.87 23.75 5.51
N THR A 153 -22.03 24.69 5.96
CA THR A 153 -22.07 25.28 7.30
C THR A 153 -22.93 26.56 7.37
N TYR A 154 -23.52 27.02 6.27
CA TYR A 154 -24.29 28.26 6.18
C TYR A 154 -25.68 28.03 5.58
N THR A 155 -26.72 28.18 6.41
CA THR A 155 -28.11 28.18 5.98
C THR A 155 -28.80 29.50 6.30
N ALA A 156 -29.79 29.88 5.50
CA ALA A 156 -30.53 31.12 5.70
C ALA A 156 -32.00 30.98 5.27
N LEU A 157 -32.93 31.26 6.18
CA LEU A 157 -34.34 31.43 5.86
C LEU A 157 -34.61 32.90 5.53
N LEU A 158 -34.94 33.18 4.27
CA LEU A 158 -35.07 34.54 3.74
C LEU A 158 -36.46 34.76 3.15
N ASN A 159 -36.92 36.01 3.22
CA ASN A 159 -38.21 36.42 2.66
C ASN A 159 -38.05 36.89 1.23
N GLU A 160 -39.04 36.63 0.39
CA GLU A 160 -39.16 37.23 -0.93
C GLU A 160 -39.10 38.77 -0.85
N GLY A 161 -38.34 39.39 -1.75
CA GLY A 161 -38.11 40.82 -1.81
C GLY A 161 -37.17 41.36 -0.73
N SER A 162 -36.60 40.50 0.11
CA SER A 162 -35.65 40.91 1.15
C SER A 162 -34.22 41.04 0.61
N THR A 163 -33.46 41.95 1.22
CA THR A 163 -32.02 42.08 1.04
C THR A 163 -31.36 41.89 2.40
N GLN A 164 -30.45 40.93 2.51
CA GLN A 164 -29.67 40.67 3.71
C GLN A 164 -28.17 40.70 3.39
N VAL A 165 -27.36 40.97 4.41
CA VAL A 165 -25.91 40.84 4.33
C VAL A 165 -25.51 39.74 5.31
N LEU A 166 -25.00 38.63 4.78
CA LEU A 166 -24.53 37.50 5.59
C LEU A 166 -23.00 37.42 5.49
N ASN A 167 -22.35 37.06 6.59
CA ASN A 167 -20.91 36.83 6.60
C ASN A 167 -20.65 35.35 6.33
N ILE A 168 -20.13 35.04 5.15
CA ILE A 168 -19.82 33.69 4.70
C ILE A 168 -18.31 33.57 4.63
N ARG A 169 -17.71 32.65 5.40
CA ARG A 169 -16.23 32.55 5.56
C ARG A 169 -15.57 33.88 5.96
N GLY A 170 -16.27 34.69 6.75
CA GLY A 170 -15.81 36.03 7.16
C GLY A 170 -15.88 37.10 6.07
N ILE A 171 -16.46 36.80 4.91
CA ILE A 171 -16.68 37.74 3.81
C ILE A 171 -18.16 38.17 3.82
N PRO A 172 -18.47 39.48 3.95
CA PRO A 172 -19.85 39.96 3.87
C PRO A 172 -20.37 39.85 2.44
N GLN A 173 -21.38 39.02 2.22
CA GLN A 173 -22.09 38.85 0.96
C GLN A 173 -23.50 39.44 1.06
N THR A 174 -23.91 40.20 0.04
CA THR A 174 -25.26 40.78 -0.07
C THR A 174 -26.16 39.84 -0.85
N ILE A 175 -27.20 39.32 -0.21
CA ILE A 175 -28.14 38.36 -0.76
C ILE A 175 -29.49 39.05 -0.91
N GLU A 176 -30.06 38.97 -2.11
CA GLU A 176 -31.37 39.50 -2.46
C GLU A 176 -32.25 38.36 -2.99
N ILE A 177 -33.41 38.15 -2.37
CA ILE A 177 -34.42 37.22 -2.88
C ILE A 177 -35.35 38.00 -3.79
N LEU A 178 -35.32 37.70 -5.08
CA LEU A 178 -36.06 38.46 -6.09
C LEU A 178 -37.47 37.93 -6.30
N ASN A 179 -37.64 36.61 -6.32
CA ASN A 179 -38.90 35.89 -6.51
C ASN A 179 -38.82 34.52 -5.84
N VAL A 180 -39.93 34.05 -5.27
CA VAL A 180 -40.10 32.68 -4.75
C VAL A 180 -41.46 32.19 -5.23
N ASP A 181 -41.54 31.05 -5.92
CA ASP A 181 -42.82 30.46 -6.38
C ASP A 181 -43.14 29.13 -5.68
N PRO A 182 -43.53 29.16 -4.40
CA PRO A 182 -43.79 27.95 -3.61
C PRO A 182 -45.10 27.24 -3.99
N THR A 183 -45.91 27.83 -4.87
CA THR A 183 -47.20 27.25 -5.32
C THR A 183 -47.18 26.79 -6.77
N GLY A 184 -46.12 27.12 -7.50
CA GLY A 184 -45.86 26.74 -8.87
C GLY A 184 -44.86 25.60 -8.95
N ASP A 185 -43.69 25.89 -9.52
CA ASP A 185 -42.61 24.93 -9.77
C ASP A 185 -41.47 25.01 -8.73
N GLY A 186 -41.70 25.69 -7.61
CA GLY A 186 -40.71 25.87 -6.55
C GLY A 186 -39.55 26.80 -6.93
N SER A 187 -39.62 27.49 -8.07
CA SER A 187 -38.49 28.28 -8.56
C SER A 187 -38.18 29.50 -7.71
N VAL A 188 -36.89 29.76 -7.55
CA VAL A 188 -36.35 30.90 -6.80
C VAL A 188 -35.39 31.70 -7.68
N ASP A 189 -35.61 33.02 -7.71
CA ASP A 189 -34.67 33.97 -8.32
C ASP A 189 -33.88 34.67 -7.22
N ILE A 190 -32.56 34.54 -7.25
CA ILE A 190 -31.66 35.02 -6.20
C ILE A 190 -30.59 35.92 -6.83
N ARG A 191 -30.21 37.00 -6.14
CA ARG A 191 -29.03 37.79 -6.50
C ARG A 191 -28.06 37.87 -5.32
N ILE A 192 -26.83 37.41 -5.53
CA ILE A 192 -25.76 37.42 -4.53
C ILE A 192 -24.60 38.26 -5.07
N ASP A 193 -24.24 39.32 -4.34
CA ASP A 193 -23.19 40.30 -4.72
C ASP A 193 -23.31 40.83 -6.16
N GLY A 194 -24.54 40.94 -6.65
CA GLY A 194 -24.85 41.42 -7.99
C GLY A 194 -24.92 40.33 -9.07
N ASN A 195 -24.53 39.09 -8.77
CA ASN A 195 -24.70 37.93 -9.65
C ASN A 195 -26.09 37.34 -9.47
N THR A 196 -26.87 37.24 -10.54
CA THR A 196 -28.24 36.70 -10.49
C THR A 196 -28.27 35.25 -10.96
N VAL A 197 -28.87 34.38 -10.15
CA VAL A 197 -29.29 33.02 -10.48
C VAL A 197 -30.81 33.05 -10.59
N ASN A 198 -31.36 32.60 -11.71
CA ASN A 198 -32.81 32.61 -11.93
C ASN A 198 -33.32 31.18 -12.07
N GLY A 199 -34.55 30.95 -11.61
CA GLY A 199 -35.25 29.70 -11.78
C GLY A 199 -34.62 28.53 -11.02
N LEU A 200 -33.90 28.79 -9.92
CA LEU A 200 -33.24 27.75 -9.15
C LEU A 200 -34.31 26.95 -8.40
N GLN A 201 -34.34 25.64 -8.61
CA GLN A 201 -35.27 24.73 -7.94
C GLN A 201 -34.60 24.03 -6.74
N GLU A 202 -35.40 23.26 -5.99
CA GLU A 202 -34.94 22.49 -4.84
C GLU A 202 -33.81 21.53 -5.22
N GLY A 203 -32.78 21.48 -4.38
CA GLY A 203 -31.57 20.69 -4.58
C GLY A 203 -30.68 21.13 -5.76
N GLU A 204 -31.10 22.07 -6.61
CA GLU A 204 -30.28 22.55 -7.71
C GLU A 204 -29.15 23.47 -7.23
N TYR A 205 -28.01 23.37 -7.89
CA TYR A 205 -26.85 24.21 -7.63
C TYR A 205 -26.86 25.49 -8.48
N GLY A 206 -26.80 26.65 -7.82
CA GLY A 206 -26.62 27.95 -8.42
C GLY A 206 -25.19 28.46 -8.25
N ASN A 207 -24.46 28.67 -9.34
CA ASN A 207 -23.13 29.27 -9.29
C ASN A 207 -23.21 30.80 -9.12
N ILE A 208 -22.54 31.35 -8.11
CA ILE A 208 -22.47 32.78 -7.81
C ILE A 208 -21.06 33.36 -7.89
N GLY A 209 -20.09 32.58 -8.40
CA GLY A 209 -18.70 32.96 -8.63
C GLY A 209 -17.78 32.84 -7.42
N GLN A 210 -18.24 33.15 -6.21
CA GLN A 210 -17.51 32.97 -4.94
C GLN A 210 -18.14 31.87 -4.08
N GLY A 211 -18.45 30.72 -4.70
CA GLY A 211 -19.17 29.61 -4.09
C GLY A 211 -20.48 29.33 -4.80
N GLY A 212 -21.32 28.50 -4.18
CA GLY A 212 -22.64 28.16 -4.68
C GLY A 212 -23.76 28.50 -3.72
N VAL A 213 -24.98 28.49 -4.24
CA VAL A 213 -26.22 28.52 -3.48
C VAL A 213 -27.10 27.36 -3.92
N ALA A 214 -27.82 26.74 -3.00
CA ALA A 214 -28.86 25.77 -3.30
C ALA A 214 -30.15 26.12 -2.53
N VAL A 215 -31.29 25.76 -3.11
CA VAL A 215 -32.60 25.87 -2.46
C VAL A 215 -32.88 24.56 -1.73
N LEU A 216 -33.25 24.66 -0.45
CA LEU A 216 -33.63 23.50 0.37
C LEU A 216 -35.14 23.36 0.55
N ASP A 217 -35.88 24.47 0.54
CA ASP A 217 -37.32 24.48 0.68
C ASP A 217 -37.88 25.86 0.28
N THR A 218 -39.13 25.90 -0.18
CA THR A 218 -39.89 27.12 -0.42
C THR A 218 -41.21 27.11 0.34
N ILE A 219 -41.50 28.20 1.04
CA ILE A 219 -42.63 28.27 1.98
C ILE A 219 -43.60 29.35 1.53
N ALA A 220 -44.83 28.95 1.21
CA ALA A 220 -45.92 29.86 0.88
C ALA A 220 -46.32 30.72 2.10
N GLY A 221 -46.35 32.04 1.92
CA GLY A 221 -46.46 33.00 3.00
C GLY A 221 -46.87 34.41 2.58
N THR A 222 -46.69 35.37 3.48
CA THR A 222 -46.86 36.81 3.19
C THR A 222 -45.78 37.62 3.94
N PRO A 223 -44.59 37.84 3.36
CA PRO A 223 -44.12 37.39 2.04
C PRO A 223 -43.83 35.88 1.99
N ASP A 224 -43.71 35.33 0.79
CA ASP A 224 -43.18 33.97 0.58
C ASP A 224 -41.74 33.87 1.10
N GLN A 225 -41.28 32.67 1.45
CA GLN A 225 -39.96 32.45 2.05
C GLN A 225 -39.20 31.34 1.32
N VAL A 226 -37.88 31.37 1.43
CA VAL A 226 -36.97 30.34 0.91
C VAL A 226 -35.93 29.99 1.96
N LEU A 227 -35.70 28.69 2.15
CA LEU A 227 -34.56 28.17 2.90
C LEU A 227 -33.41 27.91 1.93
N LEU A 228 -32.30 28.63 2.13
CA LEU A 228 -31.11 28.52 1.28
C LEU A 228 -29.97 27.85 2.02
N VAL A 229 -29.16 27.14 1.24
CA VAL A 229 -27.84 26.67 1.60
C VAL A 229 -26.82 27.49 0.81
N LEU A 230 -25.85 28.08 1.49
CA LEU A 230 -24.86 29.00 0.89
C LEU A 230 -23.46 28.43 1.01
N ASP A 231 -22.53 28.78 0.12
CA ASP A 231 -21.20 28.16 0.10
C ASP A 231 -21.30 26.62 0.02
N VAL A 232 -22.27 26.17 -0.77
CA VAL A 232 -22.69 24.79 -0.83
C VAL A 232 -21.67 23.95 -1.58
N ASN A 233 -21.43 22.74 -1.08
CA ASN A 233 -20.90 21.65 -1.88
C ASN A 233 -22.07 20.75 -2.26
N ALA A 234 -22.32 20.65 -3.57
CA ALA A 234 -23.48 19.95 -4.11
C ALA A 234 -23.04 18.78 -5.00
N LEU A 235 -23.72 17.66 -4.85
CA LEU A 235 -23.53 16.45 -5.64
C LEU A 235 -24.84 16.14 -6.36
N THR A 236 -24.76 15.80 -7.64
CA THR A 236 -25.90 15.24 -8.38
C THR A 236 -25.47 13.95 -9.01
N PHE A 237 -26.20 12.89 -8.67
CA PHE A 237 -26.01 11.56 -9.20
C PHE A 237 -27.26 11.13 -9.98
N THR A 238 -27.09 10.74 -11.23
CA THR A 238 -28.18 10.17 -12.02
C THR A 238 -27.80 8.81 -12.57
N ASP A 239 -28.57 7.79 -12.22
CA ASP A 239 -28.53 6.48 -12.87
C ASP A 239 -29.74 6.40 -13.81
N ASN A 240 -29.54 6.03 -15.06
CA ASN A 240 -30.59 5.98 -16.07
C ASN A 240 -31.50 4.75 -15.93
N ASN A 241 -31.08 3.75 -15.15
CA ASN A 241 -31.78 2.50 -14.96
C ASN A 241 -31.39 1.76 -13.67
N TYR A 242 -32.07 2.08 -12.57
CA TYR A 242 -31.79 1.54 -11.22
C TYR A 242 -31.82 0.01 -11.06
N ASN A 243 -32.38 -0.70 -12.04
CA ASN A 243 -32.55 -2.16 -12.00
C ASN A 243 -31.44 -2.92 -12.72
N ASN A 244 -30.43 -2.22 -13.22
CA ASN A 244 -29.18 -2.83 -13.64
C ASN A 244 -28.07 -2.41 -12.67
N PHE A 245 -26.89 -2.97 -12.86
CA PHE A 245 -25.70 -2.57 -12.10
C PHE A 245 -24.81 -1.66 -12.97
N GLN A 246 -25.28 -1.18 -14.12
CA GLN A 246 -24.39 -0.47 -15.04
C GLN A 246 -24.10 0.92 -14.49
N PHE A 247 -22.83 1.34 -14.61
CA PHE A 247 -22.47 2.69 -14.25
C PHE A 247 -22.82 3.66 -15.38
N ASP A 248 -23.44 4.78 -15.02
CA ASP A 248 -23.72 5.90 -15.89
C ASP A 248 -22.75 7.07 -15.63
N PRO A 249 -22.19 7.69 -16.69
CA PRO A 249 -21.34 8.87 -16.57
C PRO A 249 -22.21 10.10 -16.40
N SER A 250 -22.92 10.20 -15.27
CA SER A 250 -23.83 11.32 -14.98
C SER A 250 -23.66 11.77 -13.52
N VAL A 251 -22.43 12.18 -13.22
CA VAL A 251 -22.06 12.78 -11.94
C VAL A 251 -21.79 14.26 -12.14
N TYR A 252 -22.36 15.10 -11.26
CA TYR A 252 -22.05 16.52 -11.20
C TYR A 252 -21.62 16.91 -9.79
N VAL A 253 -20.55 17.70 -9.70
CA VAL A 253 -20.05 18.27 -8.45
C VAL A 253 -20.07 19.78 -8.60
N ASN A 254 -20.79 20.47 -7.71
CA ASN A 254 -21.00 21.92 -7.75
C ASN A 254 -21.48 22.41 -9.13
N GLY A 255 -22.37 21.63 -9.75
CA GLY A 255 -22.92 21.88 -11.09
C GLY A 255 -21.97 21.60 -12.27
N GLN A 256 -20.72 21.19 -12.02
CA GLN A 256 -19.78 20.79 -13.06
C GLN A 256 -19.93 19.30 -13.36
N PHE A 257 -20.02 18.95 -14.65
CA PHE A 257 -20.02 17.56 -15.09
C PHE A 257 -18.64 16.93 -14.92
N MET A 258 -18.57 15.77 -14.25
CA MET A 258 -17.34 14.99 -14.08
C MET A 258 -17.25 13.95 -15.21
N ASN A 259 -16.33 14.14 -16.16
CA ASN A 259 -16.17 13.25 -17.33
C ASN A 259 -15.42 11.94 -17.04
N ASP A 260 -14.76 11.90 -15.90
CA ASP A 260 -13.92 10.84 -15.34
C ASP A 260 -14.62 10.08 -14.20
N ALA A 261 -15.85 10.50 -13.85
CA ALA A 261 -16.62 9.88 -12.79
C ALA A 261 -17.93 9.26 -13.30
N ARG A 262 -18.40 8.26 -12.56
CA ARG A 262 -19.64 7.54 -12.88
C ARG A 262 -20.31 7.00 -11.64
N VAL A 263 -21.61 6.77 -11.76
CA VAL A 263 -22.46 6.31 -10.66
C VAL A 263 -23.30 5.11 -11.07
N SER A 264 -23.57 4.21 -10.14
CA SER A 264 -24.63 3.20 -10.26
C SER A 264 -25.50 3.25 -9.01
N ILE A 265 -26.81 3.43 -9.17
CA ILE A 265 -27.79 3.49 -8.11
C ILE A 265 -28.67 2.26 -8.23
N VAL A 266 -28.54 1.31 -7.33
CA VAL A 266 -29.23 0.03 -7.40
C VAL A 266 -30.46 0.05 -6.51
N GLY A 267 -31.61 -0.29 -7.07
CA GLY A 267 -32.86 -0.41 -6.32
C GLY A 267 -33.89 -1.31 -6.98
N ASN A 268 -35.07 -1.39 -6.38
CA ASN A 268 -36.19 -2.15 -6.92
C ASN A 268 -37.55 -1.62 -6.45
N MET A 269 -38.58 -1.87 -7.26
CA MET A 269 -39.96 -1.57 -6.88
C MET A 269 -40.55 -2.67 -6.01
N ILE A 270 -41.12 -2.31 -4.86
CA ILE A 270 -41.94 -3.19 -4.02
C ILE A 270 -43.34 -2.60 -3.92
N GLY A 271 -44.25 -3.08 -4.77
CA GLY A 271 -45.58 -2.49 -4.87
C GLY A 271 -45.52 -1.07 -5.42
N PRO A 272 -46.07 -0.05 -4.73
CA PRO A 272 -45.97 1.35 -5.14
C PRO A 272 -44.67 2.03 -4.68
N ASN A 273 -43.87 1.38 -3.82
CA ASN A 273 -42.70 1.97 -3.19
C ASN A 273 -41.42 1.61 -3.95
N PHE A 274 -40.47 2.53 -3.97
CA PHE A 274 -39.10 2.29 -4.42
C PHE A 274 -38.24 1.88 -3.22
N VAL A 275 -37.35 0.92 -3.42
CA VAL A 275 -36.38 0.50 -2.39
C VAL A 275 -34.99 0.72 -2.96
N LEU A 276 -34.24 1.65 -2.36
CA LEU A 276 -32.84 1.92 -2.67
C LEU A 276 -31.94 0.93 -1.92
N SER A 277 -31.14 0.17 -2.62
CA SER A 277 -30.28 -0.87 -2.02
C SER A 277 -28.83 -0.44 -1.90
N SER A 278 -28.30 0.23 -2.92
CA SER A 278 -26.90 0.66 -2.94
C SER A 278 -26.68 1.89 -3.82
N LEU A 279 -25.71 2.72 -3.44
CA LEU A 279 -25.12 3.78 -4.26
C LEU A 279 -23.65 3.46 -4.47
N TYR A 280 -23.22 3.36 -5.73
CA TYR A 280 -21.83 3.16 -6.12
C TYR A 280 -21.33 4.38 -6.87
N TYR A 281 -20.21 4.93 -6.45
CA TYR A 281 -19.49 6.01 -7.12
C TYR A 281 -18.09 5.52 -7.52
N ARG A 282 -17.66 5.82 -8.75
CA ARG A 282 -16.29 5.54 -9.20
C ARG A 282 -15.65 6.74 -9.84
N LEU A 283 -14.40 6.99 -9.47
CA LEU A 283 -13.51 7.91 -10.12
C LEU A 283 -12.46 7.13 -10.93
N SER A 284 -12.34 7.45 -12.20
CA SER A 284 -11.26 6.99 -13.05
C SER A 284 -10.14 8.03 -13.09
N ALA A 285 -8.90 7.56 -13.24
CA ALA A 285 -7.73 8.41 -13.41
C ALA A 285 -7.84 9.22 -14.70
N ASP A 286 -7.84 10.54 -14.55
CA ASP A 286 -7.69 11.53 -15.61
C ASP A 286 -6.68 12.56 -15.09
N GLY A 287 -5.40 12.32 -15.37
CA GLY A 287 -4.31 13.16 -14.84
C GLY A 287 -4.07 14.38 -15.71
N LEU A 288 -3.51 15.45 -15.13
CA LEU A 288 -3.23 16.73 -15.80
C LEU A 288 -2.46 16.58 -17.14
N THR A 289 -1.67 15.52 -17.28
CA THR A 289 -0.81 15.26 -18.45
C THR A 289 -0.88 13.80 -18.94
N GLY A 290 -1.93 13.05 -18.58
CA GLY A 290 -2.08 11.61 -18.88
C GLY A 290 -2.06 10.78 -17.60
N ASN A 291 -1.25 9.73 -17.54
CA ASN A 291 -1.09 8.92 -16.33
C ASN A 291 -0.76 9.80 -15.10
N ILE A 292 -1.24 9.39 -13.93
CA ILE A 292 -1.04 10.09 -12.67
C ILE A 292 0.23 9.55 -11.99
N TYR A 293 1.10 10.44 -11.55
CA TYR A 293 2.33 10.13 -10.80
C TYR A 293 2.39 11.02 -9.57
N ILE A 294 2.08 10.47 -8.40
CA ILE A 294 2.12 11.21 -7.14
C ILE A 294 3.53 11.02 -6.54
N PRO A 295 4.33 12.09 -6.40
CA PRO A 295 5.68 12.00 -5.84
C PRO A 295 5.65 11.84 -4.32
N GLU A 296 6.80 11.51 -3.70
CA GLU A 296 6.92 11.49 -2.25
C GLU A 296 6.46 12.84 -1.65
N GLY A 297 5.55 12.75 -0.67
CA GLY A 297 4.94 13.90 -0.02
C GLY A 297 3.76 14.51 -0.77
N GLY A 298 3.34 13.90 -1.89
CA GLY A 298 2.25 14.38 -2.74
C GLY A 298 0.89 13.75 -2.43
N GLU A 299 -0.14 14.36 -3.02
CA GLU A 299 -1.56 14.03 -2.86
C GLU A 299 -2.22 13.82 -4.23
N LEU A 300 -3.16 12.87 -4.34
CA LEU A 300 -3.83 12.54 -5.60
C LEU A 300 -4.59 13.73 -6.19
N SER A 301 -5.32 14.50 -5.37
CA SER A 301 -6.13 15.63 -5.86
C SER A 301 -5.31 16.67 -6.63
N THR A 302 -4.01 16.81 -6.32
CA THR A 302 -3.12 17.77 -6.97
C THR A 302 -2.68 17.35 -8.38
N GLU A 303 -2.84 16.08 -8.72
CA GLU A 303 -2.41 15.49 -9.99
C GLU A 303 -3.60 15.19 -10.94
N LEU A 304 -4.84 15.31 -10.45
CA LEU A 304 -6.07 15.12 -11.24
C LEU A 304 -6.39 16.34 -12.12
N ALA A 305 -6.91 16.08 -13.32
CA ALA A 305 -7.44 17.11 -14.22
C ALA A 305 -8.72 17.76 -13.66
N ASN A 306 -9.60 16.97 -13.02
CA ASN A 306 -10.75 17.43 -12.27
C ASN A 306 -10.68 16.94 -10.82
N SER A 307 -10.01 17.70 -9.95
CA SER A 307 -9.92 17.37 -8.51
C SER A 307 -11.29 17.27 -7.83
N GLU A 308 -12.32 17.92 -8.38
CA GLU A 308 -13.71 17.87 -7.93
C GLU A 308 -14.30 16.45 -8.01
N GLY A 309 -13.72 15.55 -8.81
CA GLY A 309 -14.05 14.12 -8.82
C GLY A 309 -13.74 13.41 -7.50
N MET A 310 -13.02 14.03 -6.57
CA MET A 310 -12.91 13.55 -5.18
C MET A 310 -14.18 13.84 -4.35
N LEU A 311 -15.24 14.42 -4.96
CA LEU A 311 -16.53 14.83 -4.37
C LEU A 311 -16.43 16.03 -3.40
N HIS A 312 -15.41 16.06 -2.54
CA HIS A 312 -15.04 17.19 -1.66
C HIS A 312 -13.56 17.12 -1.27
N SER A 313 -13.04 18.21 -0.69
CA SER A 313 -11.62 18.39 -0.39
C SER A 313 -11.16 17.84 0.97
N ASP A 314 -12.05 17.19 1.72
CA ASP A 314 -11.77 16.83 3.12
C ASP A 314 -11.18 15.43 3.25
N TRP A 315 -10.70 14.84 2.14
CA TRP A 315 -10.01 13.56 2.14
C TRP A 315 -9.13 13.41 0.89
N ASP A 316 -8.07 12.61 0.98
CA ASP A 316 -7.16 12.38 -0.16
C ASP A 316 -6.30 11.12 -0.01
N PHE A 317 -5.79 10.59 -1.13
CA PHE A 317 -4.71 9.60 -1.16
C PHE A 317 -3.36 10.31 -1.10
N PHE A 318 -2.49 9.84 -0.21
CA PHE A 318 -1.16 10.39 0.01
C PHE A 318 -0.06 9.35 -0.24
N TYR A 319 1.02 9.79 -0.88
CA TYR A 319 2.23 8.98 -1.05
C TYR A 319 3.37 9.45 -0.14
N GLY A 320 3.69 8.67 0.88
CA GLY A 320 4.76 8.94 1.86
C GLY A 320 6.16 8.52 1.43
N GLY A 321 6.31 7.95 0.23
CA GLY A 321 7.58 7.47 -0.29
C GLY A 321 7.91 6.04 0.13
N LEU A 322 9.06 5.56 -0.32
CA LEU A 322 9.57 4.25 0.09
C LEU A 322 10.01 4.26 1.56
N LEU A 323 9.75 3.15 2.26
CA LEU A 323 10.22 2.99 3.64
C LEU A 323 11.76 2.94 3.70
N PRO A 324 12.40 3.50 4.74
CA PRO A 324 13.85 3.45 4.87
C PRO A 324 14.37 2.01 4.99
N ARG A 325 15.42 1.68 4.21
CA ARG A 325 16.11 0.38 4.22
C ARG A 325 17.61 0.52 4.40
N THR A 326 18.24 -0.61 4.75
CA THR A 326 19.69 -0.76 4.64
C THR A 326 20.01 -1.61 3.43
N TYR A 327 21.03 -1.20 2.68
CA TYR A 327 21.38 -1.83 1.42
C TYR A 327 22.74 -2.52 1.50
N THR A 328 22.83 -3.72 0.92
CA THR A 328 24.08 -4.46 0.72
C THR A 328 24.40 -4.52 -0.77
N PRO A 329 25.58 -4.06 -1.21
CA PRO A 329 25.90 -4.02 -2.63
C PRO A 329 26.37 -5.39 -3.15
N LEU A 330 25.90 -5.74 -4.34
CA LEU A 330 26.54 -6.65 -5.29
C LEU A 330 27.01 -5.82 -6.48
N ARG A 331 28.25 -5.99 -6.94
CA ARG A 331 28.81 -5.16 -8.03
C ARG A 331 29.56 -5.97 -9.05
N ILE A 332 29.37 -5.63 -10.30
CA ILE A 332 30.15 -6.09 -11.44
C ILE A 332 31.02 -4.91 -11.87
N VAL A 333 32.29 -4.95 -11.44
CA VAL A 333 33.17 -3.78 -11.46
C VAL A 333 34.24 -3.95 -12.54
N PRO A 334 34.29 -3.05 -13.55
CA PRO A 334 35.33 -3.12 -14.57
C PRO A 334 36.71 -2.76 -14.00
N GLN A 335 37.73 -3.53 -14.39
CA GLN A 335 39.15 -3.31 -14.11
C GLN A 335 39.86 -2.82 -15.39
N GLY A 336 39.22 -1.88 -16.09
CA GLY A 336 39.52 -1.50 -17.47
C GLY A 336 38.55 -2.16 -18.47
N ASN A 337 38.84 -2.03 -19.76
CA ASN A 337 37.85 -2.34 -20.81
C ASN A 337 37.64 -3.84 -21.06
N SER A 338 38.51 -4.70 -20.55
CA SER A 338 38.56 -6.13 -20.91
C SER A 338 38.33 -7.06 -19.72
N VAL A 339 38.24 -6.55 -18.49
CA VAL A 339 38.27 -7.38 -17.28
C VAL A 339 37.25 -6.87 -16.28
N TYR A 340 36.54 -7.78 -15.63
CA TYR A 340 35.59 -7.50 -14.58
C TYR A 340 35.87 -8.31 -13.33
N ASN A 341 35.68 -7.66 -12.18
CA ASN A 341 35.58 -8.32 -10.89
C ASN A 341 34.12 -8.39 -10.44
N LEU A 342 33.81 -9.41 -9.63
CA LEU A 342 32.55 -9.51 -8.91
C LEU A 342 32.80 -9.19 -7.43
N GLU A 343 32.14 -8.14 -6.92
CA GLU A 343 32.18 -7.76 -5.51
C GLU A 343 30.85 -8.06 -4.84
N PHE A 344 30.89 -8.71 -3.68
CA PHE A 344 29.68 -9.04 -2.94
C PHE A 344 29.96 -9.27 -1.46
N VAL A 345 28.90 -9.33 -0.66
CA VAL A 345 28.97 -9.73 0.76
C VAL A 345 28.18 -11.01 0.96
N ASN A 346 28.80 -12.03 1.57
CA ASN A 346 28.13 -13.31 1.82
C ASN A 346 27.29 -13.28 3.11
N ARG A 347 26.59 -14.39 3.41
CA ARG A 347 25.77 -14.58 4.63
C ARG A 347 26.52 -14.43 5.96
N LEU A 348 27.84 -14.54 5.97
CA LEU A 348 28.67 -14.32 7.17
C LEU A 348 29.14 -12.85 7.30
N GLY A 349 28.75 -11.97 6.38
CA GLY A 349 29.21 -10.57 6.35
C GLY A 349 30.63 -10.42 5.80
N LEU A 350 31.18 -11.44 5.15
CA LEU A 350 32.50 -11.40 4.53
C LEU A 350 32.40 -10.78 3.14
N THR A 351 33.21 -9.76 2.87
CA THR A 351 33.28 -9.08 1.58
C THR A 351 34.25 -9.80 0.65
N TYR A 352 33.77 -10.16 -0.54
CA TYR A 352 34.55 -10.74 -1.61
C TYR A 352 34.75 -9.72 -2.73
N ASN A 353 35.92 -9.78 -3.36
CA ASN A 353 36.25 -9.09 -4.61
C ASN A 353 37.06 -10.09 -5.44
N ILE A 354 36.41 -10.75 -6.40
CA ILE A 354 36.96 -11.90 -7.10
C ILE A 354 37.18 -11.59 -8.58
N PRO A 355 38.26 -12.11 -9.22
CA PRO A 355 38.35 -12.14 -10.67
C PRO A 355 37.15 -12.88 -11.25
N PHE A 356 36.45 -12.29 -12.21
CA PHE A 356 35.18 -12.82 -12.68
C PHE A 356 35.14 -13.06 -14.17
N VAL A 357 35.40 -12.05 -15.00
CA VAL A 357 35.46 -12.19 -16.47
C VAL A 357 36.73 -11.54 -17.00
N ASP A 358 37.44 -12.22 -17.90
CA ASP A 358 38.62 -11.70 -18.58
C ASP A 358 38.50 -11.94 -20.10
N ASN A 359 38.68 -10.87 -20.89
CA ASN A 359 38.78 -10.90 -22.36
C ASN A 359 40.10 -10.30 -22.86
N SER A 360 41.03 -10.00 -21.96
CA SER A 360 42.28 -9.29 -22.28
C SER A 360 43.20 -10.08 -23.23
N ASN A 361 42.99 -11.39 -23.35
CA ASN A 361 43.82 -12.32 -24.11
C ASN A 361 45.28 -12.43 -23.62
N ASN A 362 45.61 -11.90 -22.44
CA ASN A 362 46.99 -11.89 -21.94
C ASN A 362 47.53 -13.30 -21.63
N GLY A 363 46.67 -14.27 -21.32
CA GLY A 363 47.04 -15.69 -21.16
C GLY A 363 46.63 -16.60 -22.32
N GLY A 364 46.10 -16.04 -23.42
CA GLY A 364 45.82 -16.79 -24.65
C GLY A 364 44.54 -17.64 -24.67
N LEU A 365 43.67 -17.48 -23.68
CA LEU A 365 42.44 -18.25 -23.48
C LEU A 365 41.16 -17.57 -24.01
N GLY A 366 41.23 -16.32 -24.46
CA GLY A 366 40.07 -15.63 -25.03
C GLY A 366 39.19 -14.95 -23.99
N PHE A 367 37.88 -15.02 -24.22
CA PHE A 367 36.84 -14.59 -23.30
C PHE A 367 36.55 -15.75 -22.33
N GLN A 368 36.86 -15.55 -21.04
CA GLN A 368 36.86 -16.61 -20.03
C GLN A 368 36.36 -16.12 -18.67
N LEU A 369 36.09 -17.07 -17.77
CA LEU A 369 35.78 -16.80 -16.36
C LEU A 369 37.02 -16.90 -15.49
N GLY A 370 37.12 -16.03 -14.49
CA GLY A 370 38.28 -15.87 -13.62
C GLY A 370 39.20 -14.72 -14.07
N SER A 371 40.44 -15.05 -14.38
CA SER A 371 41.50 -14.09 -14.74
C SER A 371 42.21 -14.52 -16.02
N ALA A 372 43.11 -13.70 -16.56
CA ALA A 372 43.83 -14.01 -17.80
C ALA A 372 44.54 -15.38 -17.83
N THR A 373 44.94 -15.95 -16.68
CA THR A 373 45.68 -17.22 -16.62
C THR A 373 45.04 -18.30 -15.75
N ASN A 374 44.03 -17.95 -14.94
CA ASN A 374 43.45 -18.83 -13.93
C ASN A 374 41.94 -18.80 -14.04
N GLU A 375 41.30 -19.94 -13.91
CA GLU A 375 39.87 -20.14 -14.16
C GLU A 375 39.05 -20.05 -12.87
N LEU A 376 37.75 -19.73 -12.99
CA LEU A 376 36.80 -19.72 -11.88
C LEU A 376 35.77 -20.83 -12.07
N TYR A 377 35.78 -21.82 -11.17
CA TYR A 377 34.87 -22.98 -11.22
C TYR A 377 33.68 -22.87 -10.28
N PHE A 378 32.51 -23.26 -10.75
CA PHE A 378 31.27 -23.26 -9.96
C PHE A 378 30.29 -24.36 -10.39
N VAL A 379 30.66 -25.20 -11.35
CA VAL A 379 29.89 -26.38 -11.75
C VAL A 379 30.74 -27.60 -11.45
N GLU A 380 30.19 -28.53 -10.69
CA GLU A 380 30.84 -29.79 -10.37
C GLU A 380 31.12 -30.62 -11.64
N PRO A 381 32.14 -31.47 -11.65
CA PRO A 381 32.30 -32.43 -12.73
C PRO A 381 31.32 -33.61 -12.56
N ASN A 382 31.24 -34.50 -13.55
CA ASN A 382 30.32 -35.64 -13.51
C ASN A 382 30.72 -36.71 -12.49
N THR A 383 32.00 -36.76 -12.11
CA THR A 383 32.52 -37.76 -11.18
C THR A 383 33.68 -37.21 -10.35
N ALA A 384 33.89 -37.78 -9.17
CA ALA A 384 35.06 -37.52 -8.32
C ALA A 384 36.42 -37.93 -8.94
N CYS A 385 36.44 -38.42 -10.17
CA CYS A 385 37.63 -38.84 -10.92
C CYS A 385 37.97 -37.91 -12.09
N ASP A 386 37.15 -36.90 -12.34
CA ASP A 386 37.34 -35.89 -13.37
C ASP A 386 38.06 -34.69 -12.74
N PHE A 387 39.39 -34.78 -12.62
CA PHE A 387 40.24 -33.76 -11.99
C PHE A 387 40.54 -32.61 -12.95
N PHE A 388 40.12 -31.40 -12.59
CA PHE A 388 40.10 -30.24 -13.49
C PHE A 388 40.56 -28.92 -12.86
N ILE A 389 40.54 -28.79 -11.53
CA ILE A 389 40.97 -27.56 -10.85
C ILE A 389 42.50 -27.57 -10.69
N GLY A 390 43.20 -26.65 -11.35
CA GLY A 390 44.65 -26.47 -11.27
C GLY A 390 45.10 -25.55 -10.13
N GLU A 391 46.40 -25.56 -9.83
CA GLU A 391 46.98 -24.57 -8.92
C GLU A 391 46.76 -23.15 -9.47
N ASP A 392 46.55 -22.19 -8.57
CA ASP A 392 46.15 -20.80 -8.77
C ASP A 392 44.71 -20.55 -9.28
N ASP A 393 43.95 -21.61 -9.60
CA ASP A 393 42.53 -21.49 -9.99
C ASP A 393 41.61 -21.22 -8.80
N PHE A 394 40.44 -20.65 -9.12
CA PHE A 394 39.41 -20.26 -8.17
C PHE A 394 38.20 -21.20 -8.26
N PHE A 395 37.48 -21.37 -7.16
CA PHE A 395 36.20 -22.07 -7.18
C PHE A 395 35.22 -21.53 -6.13
N VAL A 396 33.94 -21.66 -6.43
CA VAL A 396 32.82 -21.30 -5.55
C VAL A 396 32.40 -22.54 -4.78
N LEU A 397 32.28 -22.41 -3.47
CA LEU A 397 31.68 -23.41 -2.59
C LEU A 397 30.41 -22.83 -1.98
N THR A 398 29.34 -23.60 -2.01
CA THR A 398 28.09 -23.32 -1.27
C THR A 398 27.62 -24.60 -0.59
N ASN A 399 26.86 -24.49 0.48
CA ASN A 399 26.27 -25.66 1.14
C ASN A 399 24.77 -25.81 0.88
N ASP A 400 24.16 -24.82 0.24
CA ASP A 400 22.75 -24.78 -0.14
C ASP A 400 22.55 -23.63 -1.13
N ASN A 401 21.86 -23.89 -2.25
CA ASN A 401 21.53 -22.89 -3.27
C ASN A 401 20.25 -22.10 -2.94
N SER A 402 19.95 -21.95 -1.64
CA SER A 402 18.82 -21.21 -1.12
C SER A 402 19.27 -20.01 -0.28
N PRO A 403 18.35 -19.12 0.13
CA PRO A 403 18.63 -17.99 1.02
C PRO A 403 19.26 -18.36 2.37
N THR A 404 19.30 -19.65 2.72
CA THR A 404 19.91 -20.14 3.96
C THR A 404 21.35 -20.63 3.79
N GLY A 405 21.84 -20.76 2.55
CA GLY A 405 23.19 -21.22 2.26
C GLY A 405 24.29 -20.28 2.71
N SER A 406 25.53 -20.75 2.61
CA SER A 406 26.75 -20.03 2.98
C SER A 406 27.80 -20.26 1.91
N THR A 407 28.22 -19.18 1.28
CA THR A 407 29.18 -19.22 0.17
C THR A 407 30.59 -18.83 0.59
N SER A 408 31.58 -19.53 0.04
CA SER A 408 33.00 -19.18 0.10
C SER A 408 33.60 -19.20 -1.31
N VAL A 409 34.51 -18.28 -1.61
CA VAL A 409 35.28 -18.31 -2.87
C VAL A 409 36.74 -18.52 -2.54
N VAL A 410 37.30 -19.59 -3.09
CA VAL A 410 38.57 -20.15 -2.64
C VAL A 410 39.52 -20.25 -3.83
N ARG A 411 40.79 -19.90 -3.62
CA ARG A 411 41.89 -20.20 -4.54
C ARG A 411 42.64 -21.44 -4.08
N TYR A 412 42.95 -22.34 -5.00
CA TYR A 412 43.89 -23.44 -4.77
C TYR A 412 45.33 -22.93 -4.90
N ASP A 413 46.06 -22.75 -3.79
CA ASP A 413 47.38 -22.10 -3.83
C ASP A 413 48.55 -23.02 -4.14
N ALA A 414 48.57 -24.24 -3.58
CA ALA A 414 49.75 -25.11 -3.68
C ALA A 414 49.47 -26.58 -3.38
N PHE A 415 50.13 -27.45 -4.14
CA PHE A 415 50.20 -28.91 -3.92
C PHE A 415 51.56 -29.35 -3.35
N ASP A 416 51.58 -29.99 -2.17
CA ASP A 416 52.80 -30.59 -1.61
C ASP A 416 52.64 -32.10 -1.38
N ASP A 417 53.01 -32.88 -2.41
CA ASP A 417 52.95 -34.35 -2.34
C ASP A 417 53.96 -34.96 -1.35
N GLN A 418 55.02 -34.24 -0.98
CA GLN A 418 56.01 -34.77 -0.02
C GLN A 418 55.45 -34.79 1.40
N ASN A 419 54.69 -33.75 1.76
CA ASN A 419 54.08 -33.60 3.07
C ASN A 419 52.60 -34.02 3.10
N GLN A 420 52.02 -34.38 1.94
CA GLN A 420 50.60 -34.70 1.76
C GLN A 420 49.69 -33.53 2.16
N GLU A 421 50.11 -32.32 1.80
CA GLU A 421 49.45 -31.07 2.16
C GLU A 421 48.95 -30.33 0.92
N ILE A 422 47.85 -29.60 1.10
CA ILE A 422 47.23 -28.75 0.07
C ILE A 422 46.91 -27.42 0.73
N THR A 423 47.32 -26.34 0.08
CA THR A 423 47.08 -24.98 0.57
C THR A 423 45.96 -24.33 -0.23
N PHE A 424 45.00 -23.75 0.49
CA PHE A 424 43.88 -23.00 -0.06
C PHE A 424 43.84 -21.60 0.56
N THR A 425 43.41 -20.59 -0.19
CA THR A 425 43.10 -19.27 0.35
C THR A 425 41.65 -18.92 0.06
N ASP A 426 40.86 -18.77 1.11
CA ASP A 426 39.58 -18.08 1.01
C ASP A 426 39.86 -16.60 0.74
N LEU A 427 39.26 -16.05 -0.33
CA LEU A 427 39.57 -14.71 -0.82
C LEU A 427 39.12 -13.58 0.13
N SER A 428 38.35 -13.88 1.17
CA SER A 428 37.93 -12.91 2.20
C SER A 428 38.47 -13.25 3.61
N PHE A 429 38.63 -14.53 3.94
CA PHE A 429 38.98 -14.99 5.29
C PHE A 429 40.47 -15.30 5.47
N GLY A 430 41.15 -15.83 4.45
CA GLY A 430 42.58 -16.16 4.46
C GLY A 430 42.92 -17.64 4.22
N THR A 431 44.17 -17.99 4.49
CA THR A 431 44.77 -19.27 4.09
C THR A 431 44.49 -20.42 5.06
N THR A 432 44.17 -21.59 4.50
CA THR A 432 43.99 -22.87 5.21
C THR A 432 44.85 -23.96 4.54
N VAL A 433 45.46 -24.82 5.35
CA VAL A 433 46.19 -26.00 4.88
C VAL A 433 45.45 -27.25 5.33
N ILE A 434 45.18 -28.16 4.40
CA ILE A 434 44.61 -29.48 4.70
C ILE A 434 45.61 -30.59 4.37
N THR A 435 45.43 -31.73 5.01
CA THR A 435 46.17 -32.96 4.69
C THR A 435 45.25 -33.96 3.98
N TYR A 436 45.79 -34.79 3.09
CA TYR A 436 45.04 -35.86 2.44
C TYR A 436 45.60 -37.25 2.72
N ASN A 437 44.74 -38.26 2.59
CA ASN A 437 45.12 -39.67 2.64
C ASN A 437 45.19 -40.25 1.23
N VAL A 438 46.16 -41.13 0.97
CA VAL A 438 46.29 -41.81 -0.33
C VAL A 438 45.36 -43.02 -0.41
N VAL A 439 44.49 -43.04 -1.41
CA VAL A 439 43.51 -44.09 -1.67
C VAL A 439 43.87 -44.81 -2.98
N PRO A 440 44.29 -46.09 -2.92
CA PRO A 440 44.62 -46.86 -4.12
C PRO A 440 43.38 -47.41 -4.81
N ASN A 441 43.42 -47.47 -6.14
CA ASN A 441 42.39 -47.98 -7.04
C ASN A 441 41.03 -47.28 -6.96
N PHE A 442 40.99 -46.01 -6.53
CA PHE A 442 39.75 -45.24 -6.38
C PHE A 442 39.03 -45.03 -7.73
N CYS A 443 39.75 -44.55 -8.75
CA CYS A 443 39.25 -44.35 -10.10
C CYS A 443 39.46 -45.56 -11.02
N GLY A 444 39.52 -46.76 -10.43
CA GLY A 444 39.81 -48.01 -11.14
C GLY A 444 41.24 -48.52 -10.93
N ALA A 445 41.51 -49.72 -11.43
CA ALA A 445 42.73 -50.46 -11.13
C ALA A 445 44.00 -49.71 -11.60
N GLY A 446 44.97 -49.54 -10.69
CA GLY A 446 46.25 -48.89 -10.95
C GLY A 446 46.28 -47.38 -10.71
N THR A 447 45.14 -46.77 -10.35
CA THR A 447 45.07 -45.33 -10.00
C THR A 447 45.36 -45.09 -8.53
N THR A 448 45.82 -43.89 -8.19
CA THR A 448 45.94 -43.41 -6.80
C THR A 448 45.34 -42.02 -6.70
N VAL A 449 44.49 -41.81 -5.69
CA VAL A 449 43.80 -40.54 -5.45
C VAL A 449 44.09 -40.08 -4.02
N GLY A 450 44.38 -38.80 -3.83
CA GLY A 450 44.40 -38.17 -2.52
C GLY A 450 42.98 -37.84 -2.11
N GLN A 451 42.61 -38.10 -0.85
CA GLN A 451 41.31 -37.70 -0.30
C GLN A 451 41.50 -36.91 0.99
N GLY A 452 41.01 -35.67 1.00
CA GLY A 452 41.01 -34.76 2.15
C GLY A 452 39.65 -34.10 2.36
N ASN A 453 39.55 -33.25 3.38
CA ASN A 453 38.35 -32.44 3.63
C ASN A 453 38.77 -30.98 3.81
N LEU A 454 38.13 -30.09 3.06
CA LEU A 454 38.29 -28.65 3.17
C LEU A 454 37.14 -28.08 4.01
N VAL A 455 37.45 -27.37 5.09
CA VAL A 455 36.42 -26.75 5.93
C VAL A 455 36.32 -25.26 5.60
N MET A 456 35.18 -24.85 5.05
CA MET A 456 34.90 -23.47 4.63
C MET A 456 33.55 -23.04 5.16
N SER A 457 33.48 -21.85 5.77
CA SER A 457 32.25 -21.30 6.37
C SER A 457 31.53 -22.27 7.33
N GLY A 458 32.28 -23.18 7.99
CA GLY A 458 31.75 -24.19 8.90
C GLY A 458 31.25 -25.49 8.25
N ASN A 459 31.27 -25.58 6.92
CA ASN A 459 30.90 -26.77 6.14
C ASN A 459 32.15 -27.54 5.71
N SER A 460 32.04 -28.85 5.51
CA SER A 460 33.18 -29.75 5.22
C SER A 460 33.03 -30.37 3.82
N TYR A 461 33.85 -29.90 2.89
CA TYR A 461 33.83 -30.26 1.49
C TYR A 461 34.86 -31.37 1.19
N PRO A 462 34.45 -32.54 0.67
CA PRO A 462 35.37 -33.58 0.22
C PRO A 462 36.26 -33.08 -0.93
N VAL A 463 37.57 -33.26 -0.79
CA VAL A 463 38.57 -32.91 -1.83
C VAL A 463 39.22 -34.19 -2.34
N TYR A 464 39.21 -34.38 -3.66
CA TYR A 464 39.88 -35.46 -4.36
C TYR A 464 41.03 -34.91 -5.20
N ILE A 465 42.19 -35.56 -5.16
CA ILE A 465 43.41 -35.10 -5.83
C ILE A 465 43.96 -36.20 -6.72
N ASN A 466 44.33 -35.85 -7.95
CA ASN A 466 44.99 -36.79 -8.85
C ASN A 466 46.46 -37.02 -8.43
N LEU A 467 46.79 -38.24 -8.01
CA LEU A 467 48.16 -38.62 -7.65
C LEU A 467 48.85 -39.49 -8.72
N ASP A 468 48.25 -39.64 -9.91
CA ASP A 468 48.91 -40.31 -11.03
C ASP A 468 49.95 -39.39 -11.68
N GLN A 469 51.23 -39.57 -11.32
CA GLN A 469 52.36 -38.78 -11.81
C GLN A 469 52.55 -38.82 -13.34
N ALA A 470 51.92 -39.79 -14.04
CA ALA A 470 51.96 -39.84 -15.49
C ALA A 470 50.85 -39.00 -16.15
N SER A 471 49.86 -38.52 -15.38
CA SER A 471 48.75 -37.72 -15.87
C SER A 471 49.15 -36.25 -16.10
N PRO A 472 48.64 -35.59 -17.16
CA PRO A 472 48.80 -34.13 -17.31
C PRO A 472 48.08 -33.34 -16.22
N THR A 473 47.12 -33.95 -15.52
CA THR A 473 46.36 -33.36 -14.41
C THR A 473 46.87 -33.82 -13.04
N TYR A 474 48.12 -34.30 -12.95
CA TYR A 474 48.73 -34.63 -11.65
C TYR A 474 48.72 -33.40 -10.73
N GLY A 475 48.19 -33.55 -9.51
CA GLY A 475 47.99 -32.46 -8.55
C GLY A 475 46.69 -31.68 -8.72
N PHE A 476 45.90 -31.94 -9.76
CA PHE A 476 44.61 -31.26 -9.96
C PHE A 476 43.54 -31.82 -9.02
N LEU A 477 42.56 -30.97 -8.71
CA LEU A 477 41.50 -31.27 -7.76
C LEU A 477 40.14 -31.52 -8.41
N THR A 478 39.31 -32.21 -7.67
CA THR A 478 37.85 -32.27 -7.79
C THR A 478 37.26 -32.08 -6.40
N ILE A 479 36.20 -31.28 -6.30
CA ILE A 479 35.52 -30.96 -5.04
C ILE A 479 34.01 -31.03 -5.29
N ASP A 480 33.26 -31.50 -4.30
CA ASP A 480 31.80 -31.34 -4.19
C ASP A 480 31.55 -29.86 -3.86
N PHE A 481 31.10 -29.06 -4.82
CA PHE A 481 30.97 -27.61 -4.67
C PHE A 481 29.70 -27.21 -3.91
N THR A 482 28.67 -28.05 -3.91
CA THR A 482 27.36 -27.78 -3.31
C THR A 482 27.17 -28.43 -1.93
N ASN A 483 28.11 -29.28 -1.52
CA ASN A 483 28.11 -30.04 -0.27
C ASN A 483 26.82 -30.87 -0.10
N ASP A 484 26.32 -31.41 -1.20
CA ASP A 484 25.14 -32.28 -1.22
C ASP A 484 25.52 -33.76 -0.96
N GLY A 485 26.82 -34.06 -0.98
CA GLY A 485 27.41 -35.38 -0.75
C GLY A 485 27.79 -36.15 -2.01
N ASN A 486 27.68 -35.54 -3.19
CA ASN A 486 28.04 -36.14 -4.46
C ASN A 486 28.86 -35.15 -5.34
N VAL A 487 29.24 -35.57 -6.54
CA VAL A 487 29.92 -34.72 -7.53
C VAL A 487 29.33 -35.11 -8.89
N ASP A 488 28.19 -34.54 -9.26
CA ASP A 488 27.36 -35.02 -10.38
C ASP A 488 26.90 -33.94 -11.38
N GLY A 489 27.56 -32.77 -11.36
CA GLY A 489 27.30 -31.69 -12.32
C GLY A 489 26.48 -30.54 -11.74
N ASP A 490 26.23 -30.53 -10.44
CA ASP A 490 25.49 -29.47 -9.77
C ASP A 490 26.27 -28.14 -9.75
N GLU A 491 25.51 -27.05 -9.82
CA GLU A 491 26.04 -25.68 -9.78
C GLU A 491 26.06 -25.14 -8.35
N ALA A 492 27.15 -24.49 -7.96
CA ALA A 492 27.25 -23.72 -6.74
C ALA A 492 26.93 -22.24 -6.98
N ASN A 493 25.79 -21.79 -6.45
CA ASN A 493 25.39 -20.39 -6.47
C ASN A 493 26.10 -19.58 -5.37
N ILE A 494 26.19 -18.27 -5.57
CA ILE A 494 26.66 -17.34 -4.54
C ILE A 494 25.46 -16.86 -3.72
N VAL A 495 25.45 -17.13 -2.41
CA VAL A 495 24.42 -16.66 -1.48
C VAL A 495 24.87 -15.37 -0.80
N LEU A 496 24.14 -14.30 -1.08
CA LEU A 496 24.41 -12.95 -0.59
C LEU A 496 23.96 -12.78 0.86
N GLN A 497 24.49 -11.75 1.53
CA GLN A 497 24.17 -11.44 2.93
C GLN A 497 22.66 -11.34 3.19
N THR A 498 21.95 -10.72 2.26
CA THR A 498 20.51 -10.46 2.27
C THR A 498 19.67 -11.69 1.90
N GLY A 499 20.29 -12.79 1.44
CA GLY A 499 19.64 -14.06 1.11
C GLY A 499 19.37 -14.30 -0.37
N GLN A 500 19.50 -13.28 -1.23
CA GLN A 500 19.45 -13.46 -2.68
C GLN A 500 20.58 -14.40 -3.13
N THR A 501 20.34 -15.13 -4.21
CA THR A 501 21.34 -16.00 -4.82
C THR A 501 21.77 -15.46 -6.17
N VAL A 502 23.07 -15.47 -6.45
CA VAL A 502 23.62 -15.21 -7.78
C VAL A 502 23.84 -16.57 -8.44
N ASP A 503 22.98 -16.86 -9.40
CA ASP A 503 23.01 -18.02 -10.28
C ASP A 503 23.96 -17.70 -11.45
N LEU A 504 25.02 -18.49 -11.57
CA LEU A 504 26.12 -18.27 -12.51
C LEU A 504 25.90 -19.02 -13.84
N ASN A 505 24.76 -19.69 -14.02
CA ASN A 505 24.43 -20.50 -15.21
C ASN A 505 22.96 -20.37 -15.64
N THR A 506 22.39 -19.17 -15.49
CA THR A 506 20.97 -18.87 -15.75
C THR A 506 20.47 -19.10 -17.18
N ALA A 507 21.35 -18.98 -18.18
CA ALA A 507 21.05 -19.45 -19.53
C ALA A 507 21.53 -20.89 -19.63
N ASN A 508 20.70 -21.80 -20.15
CA ASN A 508 21.12 -23.12 -20.63
C ASN A 508 22.29 -22.96 -21.63
N ASN A 509 23.51 -22.74 -21.14
CA ASN A 509 24.73 -22.57 -21.93
C ASN A 509 25.13 -23.90 -22.60
N GLY A 510 24.35 -24.96 -22.40
CA GLY A 510 24.68 -26.32 -22.80
C GLY A 510 25.91 -26.86 -22.06
N LEU A 511 26.42 -26.13 -21.07
CA LEU A 511 27.55 -26.48 -20.24
C LEU A 511 27.07 -27.48 -19.18
N LEU A 512 27.06 -28.76 -19.54
CA LEU A 512 27.04 -29.85 -18.56
C LEU A 512 28.39 -29.94 -17.81
N GLN A 513 29.41 -29.22 -18.29
CA GLN A 513 30.72 -28.97 -17.69
C GLN A 513 31.20 -27.61 -18.20
N GLN A 514 31.87 -26.82 -17.35
CA GLN A 514 32.40 -25.51 -17.75
C GLN A 514 33.52 -25.69 -18.78
N GLU A 515 33.31 -25.21 -20.00
CA GLU A 515 34.35 -25.16 -21.02
C GLU A 515 35.27 -23.94 -20.75
N PRO A 516 36.61 -24.09 -20.86
CA PRO A 516 37.59 -23.08 -20.45
C PRO A 516 37.53 -21.78 -21.28
N ALA A 517 36.92 -21.82 -22.47
CA ALA A 517 36.71 -20.65 -23.33
C ALA A 517 35.23 -20.49 -23.66
N LEU A 518 34.68 -19.31 -23.35
CA LEU A 518 33.29 -18.96 -23.64
C LEU A 518 33.14 -18.50 -25.09
N SER A 519 31.99 -18.82 -25.69
CA SER A 519 31.82 -18.64 -27.14
C SER A 519 31.68 -17.17 -27.56
N ASN A 520 30.88 -16.35 -26.86
CA ASN A 520 30.77 -14.88 -27.07
C ASN A 520 30.10 -14.12 -25.91
N SER A 521 29.48 -14.80 -24.94
CA SER A 521 28.78 -14.16 -23.82
C SER A 521 28.73 -15.06 -22.58
N PHE A 522 28.47 -14.46 -21.43
CA PHE A 522 28.20 -15.11 -20.15
C PHE A 522 27.01 -14.44 -19.49
N THR A 523 26.13 -15.20 -18.85
CA THR A 523 24.90 -14.67 -18.26
C THR A 523 24.79 -15.10 -16.81
N ILE A 524 24.48 -14.16 -15.92
CA ILE A 524 24.15 -14.43 -14.51
C ILE A 524 22.75 -13.96 -14.18
N GLY A 525 22.17 -14.54 -13.14
CA GLY A 525 20.91 -14.07 -12.55
C GLY A 525 21.02 -13.82 -11.07
N VAL A 526 20.61 -12.62 -10.65
CA VAL A 526 20.38 -12.31 -9.23
C VAL A 526 18.94 -12.69 -8.92
N ARG A 527 18.76 -13.74 -8.13
CA ARG A 527 17.47 -14.33 -7.79
C ARG A 527 17.04 -13.93 -6.39
N THR A 528 15.83 -13.37 -6.30
CA THR A 528 15.06 -13.25 -5.06
C THR A 528 13.99 -14.33 -5.07
N GLN A 529 14.00 -15.23 -4.08
CA GLN A 529 13.00 -16.29 -4.01
C GLN A 529 11.62 -15.72 -3.68
N MET A 530 10.56 -16.31 -4.25
CA MET A 530 9.17 -15.91 -3.96
C MET A 530 8.82 -15.96 -2.46
N SER A 531 9.50 -16.81 -1.69
CA SER A 531 9.32 -16.95 -0.23
C SER A 531 9.81 -15.73 0.56
N MET A 532 10.61 -14.85 -0.08
CA MET A 532 11.12 -13.61 0.49
C MET A 532 10.21 -12.41 0.20
N MET A 533 9.20 -12.58 -0.66
CA MET A 533 8.31 -11.53 -1.15
C MET A 533 6.89 -11.73 -0.61
N SER A 534 6.17 -10.63 -0.36
CA SER A 534 4.82 -10.67 0.21
C SER A 534 3.74 -11.07 -0.80
N HIS A 535 3.90 -10.66 -2.07
CA HIS A 535 2.86 -10.81 -3.12
C HIS A 535 3.39 -11.46 -4.41
N ALA A 536 4.38 -12.33 -4.32
CA ALA A 536 4.96 -12.99 -5.50
C ALA A 536 4.32 -14.35 -5.80
N SER A 537 4.07 -14.61 -7.08
CA SER A 537 3.66 -15.94 -7.58
C SER A 537 4.84 -16.78 -8.11
N GLN A 538 6.02 -16.17 -8.25
CA GLN A 538 7.24 -16.77 -8.77
C GLN A 538 8.46 -15.98 -8.27
N ASP A 539 9.65 -16.57 -8.39
CA ASP A 539 10.91 -15.88 -8.10
C ASP A 539 11.08 -14.65 -9.01
N GLU A 540 11.67 -13.60 -8.44
CA GLU A 540 12.23 -12.49 -9.19
C GLU A 540 13.66 -12.84 -9.60
N VAL A 541 14.00 -12.66 -10.88
CA VAL A 541 15.35 -12.89 -11.41
C VAL A 541 15.77 -11.68 -12.25
N ILE A 542 16.83 -11.00 -11.82
CA ILE A 542 17.46 -9.93 -12.58
C ILE A 542 18.64 -10.52 -13.34
N THR A 543 18.61 -10.43 -14.67
CA THR A 543 19.59 -11.08 -15.56
C THR A 543 20.61 -10.06 -16.05
N VAL A 544 21.88 -10.43 -16.01
CA VAL A 544 22.99 -9.65 -16.59
C VAL A 544 23.74 -10.47 -17.61
N ASP A 545 23.92 -9.89 -18.79
CA ASP A 545 24.79 -10.43 -19.83
C ASP A 545 26.15 -9.71 -19.83
N LEU A 546 27.21 -10.50 -19.84
CA LEU A 546 28.59 -10.08 -20.05
C LEU A 546 29.00 -10.50 -21.46
N LEU A 547 29.25 -9.51 -22.32
CA LEU A 547 29.39 -9.70 -23.75
C LEU A 547 30.83 -9.46 -24.20
N ASN A 548 31.37 -10.38 -24.99
CA ASN A 548 32.60 -10.16 -25.74
C ASN A 548 32.32 -9.20 -26.91
N VAL A 549 32.85 -7.98 -26.83
CA VAL A 549 32.68 -6.94 -27.85
C VAL A 549 34.00 -6.61 -28.54
N ALA A 550 33.91 -5.87 -29.65
CA ALA A 550 35.05 -5.61 -30.53
C ALA A 550 36.24 -4.97 -29.78
N GLY A 551 37.45 -5.42 -30.11
CA GLY A 551 38.67 -4.89 -29.51
C GLY A 551 39.09 -5.56 -28.21
N ASN A 552 38.59 -6.78 -27.93
CA ASN A 552 38.82 -7.51 -26.68
C ASN A 552 38.22 -6.80 -25.46
N ASN A 553 37.12 -6.08 -25.67
CA ASN A 553 36.42 -5.40 -24.59
C ASN A 553 35.30 -6.31 -24.05
N VAL A 554 34.87 -6.04 -22.82
CA VAL A 554 33.71 -6.67 -22.20
C VAL A 554 32.69 -5.57 -21.94
N ASP A 555 31.44 -5.86 -22.28
CA ASP A 555 30.31 -5.00 -21.96
C ASP A 555 29.37 -5.75 -21.02
N ALA A 556 28.77 -5.05 -20.06
CA ALA A 556 27.88 -5.61 -19.06
C ALA A 556 26.51 -4.93 -19.18
N ASP A 557 25.47 -5.72 -19.41
CA ASP A 557 24.12 -5.21 -19.68
C ASP A 557 23.06 -5.93 -18.84
N VAL A 558 22.11 -5.16 -18.30
CA VAL A 558 20.97 -5.70 -17.54
C VAL A 558 19.86 -6.01 -18.54
N THR A 559 19.63 -7.29 -18.83
CA THR A 559 18.78 -7.69 -19.97
C THR A 559 17.35 -8.06 -19.61
N SER A 560 17.07 -8.36 -18.34
CA SER A 560 15.71 -8.61 -17.86
C SER A 560 15.57 -8.52 -16.34
N GLY A 561 14.33 -8.46 -15.85
CA GLY A 561 13.99 -8.52 -14.43
C GLY A 561 13.84 -7.16 -13.75
N VAL A 562 14.39 -6.11 -14.36
CA VAL A 562 14.20 -4.71 -13.93
C VAL A 562 13.98 -3.84 -15.16
N ASN A 563 13.07 -2.87 -15.06
CA ASN A 563 12.90 -1.84 -16.09
C ASN A 563 13.96 -0.74 -15.85
N MET A 564 15.03 -0.77 -16.64
CA MET A 564 16.10 0.23 -16.58
C MET A 564 15.65 1.50 -17.30
N VAL A 565 15.86 2.65 -16.67
CA VAL A 565 15.46 3.97 -17.19
C VAL A 565 16.68 4.91 -17.22
N PRO A 566 16.93 5.64 -18.32
CA PRO A 566 18.06 6.58 -18.42
C PRO A 566 18.00 7.69 -17.37
N ASP A 567 18.99 7.77 -16.49
CA ASP A 567 19.01 8.71 -15.38
C ASP A 567 19.74 10.01 -15.80
N PRO A 568 19.07 11.18 -15.86
CA PRO A 568 19.71 12.44 -16.25
C PRO A 568 20.82 12.91 -15.29
N SER A 569 20.88 12.37 -14.07
CA SER A 569 21.84 12.73 -13.03
C SER A 569 23.16 11.96 -13.13
N LEU A 570 23.22 10.87 -13.89
CA LEU A 570 24.40 10.03 -14.09
C LEU A 570 24.55 9.58 -15.56
N PRO A 571 25.76 9.24 -16.04
CA PRO A 571 25.93 8.76 -17.41
C PRO A 571 25.52 7.27 -17.49
N GLY A 572 24.23 6.97 -17.50
CA GLY A 572 23.75 5.59 -17.40
C GLY A 572 22.26 5.46 -17.10
N GLU A 573 21.88 4.30 -16.59
CA GLU A 573 20.50 3.92 -16.34
C GLU A 573 20.33 3.41 -14.91
N THR A 574 19.12 3.58 -14.38
CA THR A 574 18.75 3.07 -13.07
C THR A 574 17.38 2.42 -13.12
N GLY A 575 17.15 1.44 -12.26
CA GLY A 575 15.87 0.76 -12.12
C GLY A 575 15.68 0.19 -10.73
N LEU A 576 14.45 -0.19 -10.41
CA LEU A 576 14.08 -0.80 -9.14
C LEU A 576 13.31 -2.09 -9.42
N SER A 577 13.74 -3.19 -8.81
CA SER A 577 13.01 -4.46 -8.91
C SER A 577 11.76 -4.49 -8.02
N PRO A 578 10.78 -5.37 -8.28
CA PRO A 578 9.65 -5.63 -7.38
C PRO A 578 10.05 -5.88 -5.91
N TYR A 579 11.15 -6.57 -5.63
CA TYR A 579 11.66 -6.74 -4.26
C TYR A 579 12.24 -5.45 -3.67
N GLY A 580 12.62 -4.50 -4.52
CA GLY A 580 13.26 -3.24 -4.14
C GLY A 580 14.77 -3.21 -4.32
N ILE A 581 15.32 -4.05 -5.20
CA ILE A 581 16.74 -3.98 -5.56
C ILE A 581 16.95 -2.80 -6.50
N PHE A 582 17.68 -1.78 -6.04
CA PHE A 582 18.12 -0.69 -6.91
C PHE A 582 19.25 -1.18 -7.79
N VAL A 583 19.07 -1.09 -9.10
CA VAL A 583 20.07 -1.48 -10.09
C VAL A 583 20.53 -0.23 -10.82
N THR A 584 21.81 0.08 -10.70
CA THR A 584 22.43 1.17 -11.45
C THR A 584 23.43 0.59 -12.44
N SER A 585 23.25 0.91 -13.72
CA SER A 585 24.24 0.69 -14.77
C SER A 585 24.84 2.04 -15.14
N VAL A 586 26.11 2.24 -14.82
CA VAL A 586 26.84 3.42 -15.27
C VAL A 586 27.60 3.02 -16.52
N ASP A 587 27.56 3.84 -17.57
CA ASP A 587 28.37 3.69 -18.79
C ASP A 587 29.61 4.60 -18.73
N PRO A 588 30.71 4.17 -18.10
CA PRO A 588 32.01 4.75 -18.36
C PRO A 588 32.86 3.78 -19.18
N ASP A 589 32.42 3.33 -20.35
CA ASP A 589 33.26 2.65 -21.38
C ASP A 589 34.46 1.84 -20.77
N PRO A 590 34.20 0.75 -20.02
CA PRO A 590 32.98 -0.07 -20.05
C PRO A 590 32.03 0.06 -18.83
N ASN A 591 30.83 -0.50 -18.97
CA ASN A 591 29.72 -0.36 -18.01
C ASN A 591 30.02 -0.96 -16.63
N ALA A 592 29.65 -0.29 -15.54
CA ALA A 592 29.67 -0.83 -14.19
C ALA A 592 28.23 -1.05 -13.70
N ILE A 593 27.92 -2.25 -13.21
CA ILE A 593 26.59 -2.57 -12.68
C ILE A 593 26.68 -2.71 -11.16
N THR A 594 25.81 -2.01 -10.45
CA THR A 594 25.63 -2.11 -9.00
C THR A 594 24.20 -2.51 -8.68
N PHE A 595 24.04 -3.50 -7.81
CA PHE A 595 22.79 -3.90 -7.19
C PHE A 595 22.85 -3.50 -5.72
N ASP A 596 22.06 -2.51 -5.31
CA ASP A 596 21.86 -2.19 -3.91
C ASP A 596 20.65 -2.97 -3.42
N ILE A 597 20.92 -4.06 -2.70
CA ILE A 597 19.90 -5.04 -2.29
C ILE A 597 19.44 -4.72 -0.86
N PRO A 598 18.14 -4.48 -0.63
CA PRO A 598 17.64 -4.13 0.70
C PRO A 598 17.69 -5.35 1.64
N ASP A 599 17.78 -5.10 2.95
CA ASP A 599 17.85 -6.14 3.98
C ASP A 599 16.56 -6.97 4.11
N VAL A 600 15.43 -6.41 3.70
CA VAL A 600 14.12 -7.05 3.55
C VAL A 600 13.39 -6.41 2.35
N GLU A 601 12.29 -7.02 1.90
CA GLU A 601 11.47 -6.50 0.79
C GLU A 601 11.12 -5.02 0.99
N GLN A 602 11.28 -4.22 -0.07
CA GLN A 602 10.97 -2.80 -0.01
C GLN A 602 9.46 -2.55 -0.10
N TRP A 603 8.97 -1.67 0.76
CA TRP A 603 7.55 -1.28 0.80
C TRP A 603 7.42 0.23 0.74
N ALA A 604 6.23 0.69 0.42
CA ALA A 604 5.89 2.10 0.39
C ALA A 604 4.92 2.49 1.51
N ASP A 605 5.01 3.75 1.91
CA ASP A 605 4.05 4.38 2.81
C ASP A 605 2.94 5.02 1.96
N VAL A 606 1.75 4.40 1.96
CA VAL A 606 0.56 4.93 1.28
C VAL A 606 -0.58 4.96 2.28
N TYR A 607 -1.25 6.10 2.38
CA TYR A 607 -2.37 6.28 3.30
C TYR A 607 -3.43 7.20 2.72
N ILE A 608 -4.65 7.07 3.23
CA ILE A 608 -5.75 7.98 2.95
C ILE A 608 -5.91 8.90 4.15
N THR A 609 -6.02 10.20 3.92
CA THR A 609 -6.27 11.20 4.96
C THR A 609 -7.74 11.61 4.93
N PHE A 610 -8.27 11.96 6.10
CA PHE A 610 -9.61 12.52 6.27
C PHE A 610 -9.54 13.71 7.21
N ASP A 611 -9.90 14.89 6.73
CA ASP A 611 -10.17 16.08 7.54
C ASP A 611 -11.61 15.97 8.07
N THR A 612 -11.84 15.01 8.96
CA THR A 612 -13.16 14.84 9.58
C THR A 612 -13.43 16.01 10.50
N LEU A 613 -14.62 16.60 10.39
CA LEU A 613 -15.08 17.59 11.34
C LEU A 613 -15.16 16.98 12.76
N PRO A 614 -14.93 17.76 13.82
CA PRO A 614 -15.17 17.32 15.20
C PRO A 614 -16.59 16.80 15.37
N GLU A 615 -16.80 15.74 16.18
CA GLU A 615 -18.10 15.09 16.44
C GLU A 615 -19.25 16.11 16.59
N CYS A 616 -19.03 17.21 17.31
CA CYS A 616 -20.03 18.28 17.49
C CYS A 616 -20.35 19.17 16.28
N SER A 617 -19.88 18.80 15.10
CA SER A 617 -20.04 19.52 13.85
C SER A 617 -19.95 18.62 12.62
N ASP A 618 -19.87 17.32 12.81
CA ASP A 618 -19.65 16.36 11.73
C ASP A 618 -20.96 15.95 11.04
N GLY A 619 -22.12 16.36 11.57
CA GLY A 619 -23.43 16.09 10.99
C GLY A 619 -23.99 14.72 11.33
N ILE A 620 -23.35 14.00 12.27
CA ILE A 620 -23.71 12.68 12.77
C ILE A 620 -24.16 12.85 14.23
N ASP A 621 -25.12 12.03 14.68
CA ASP A 621 -25.47 11.91 16.11
C ASP A 621 -24.52 10.87 16.72
N ASN A 622 -23.33 11.30 17.15
CA ASN A 622 -22.26 10.38 17.56
C ASN A 622 -22.58 9.70 18.91
N ASP A 623 -23.51 10.22 19.71
CA ASP A 623 -23.94 9.62 21.00
C ASP A 623 -25.32 8.92 20.95
N PHE A 624 -25.97 8.97 19.78
CA PHE A 624 -27.26 8.34 19.43
C PHE A 624 -28.44 8.81 20.31
N ASP A 625 -28.40 10.04 20.83
CA ASP A 625 -29.44 10.59 21.71
C ASP A 625 -30.62 11.23 20.93
N GLY A 626 -30.48 11.35 19.62
CA GLY A 626 -31.44 11.94 18.68
C GLY A 626 -31.23 13.43 18.43
N LEU A 627 -30.16 14.04 18.94
CA LEU A 627 -29.74 15.42 18.73
C LEU A 627 -28.42 15.40 17.95
N ILE A 628 -28.26 16.29 16.97
CA ILE A 628 -27.10 16.28 16.05
C ILE A 628 -26.42 17.64 16.10
N ASP A 629 -25.13 17.66 16.43
CA ASP A 629 -24.19 18.78 16.43
C ASP A 629 -24.59 19.98 17.28
N PHE A 630 -23.60 20.84 17.54
CA PHE A 630 -23.89 22.19 17.97
C PHE A 630 -24.70 22.96 16.90
N PRO A 631 -25.77 23.71 17.27
CA PRO A 631 -26.28 23.98 18.62
C PRO A 631 -27.48 23.13 19.03
N ALA A 632 -27.86 22.13 18.22
CA ALA A 632 -29.05 21.33 18.45
C ALA A 632 -28.81 20.26 19.52
N ASP A 633 -27.61 19.69 19.56
CA ASP A 633 -27.09 18.87 20.64
C ASP A 633 -26.56 19.76 21.81
N PRO A 634 -27.19 19.68 23.01
CA PRO A 634 -26.76 20.37 24.22
C PRO A 634 -25.45 19.85 24.83
N VAL A 635 -25.01 18.64 24.46
CA VAL A 635 -23.74 18.08 24.93
C VAL A 635 -22.56 18.74 24.21
N CYS A 636 -22.78 19.18 22.98
CA CYS A 636 -21.83 19.96 22.20
C CYS A 636 -21.76 21.43 22.63
N PRO A 637 -20.63 21.87 23.25
CA PRO A 637 -20.51 23.24 23.75
C PRO A 637 -20.28 24.26 22.62
N ASP A 638 -19.68 23.82 21.52
CA ASP A 638 -19.48 24.58 20.28
C ASP A 638 -19.19 23.62 19.11
N ALA A 639 -19.22 24.15 17.89
CA ALA A 639 -18.98 23.40 16.65
C ALA A 639 -17.52 22.96 16.43
N ASN A 640 -16.63 23.07 17.41
CA ASN A 640 -15.32 22.41 17.39
C ASN A 640 -15.22 21.35 18.51
N GLY A 641 -16.33 20.97 19.13
CA GLY A 641 -16.35 19.93 20.14
C GLY A 641 -15.96 18.58 19.55
N GLU A 642 -14.93 17.96 20.12
CA GLU A 642 -14.41 16.68 19.62
C GLU A 642 -15.24 15.46 20.05
N THR A 643 -16.25 15.65 20.91
CA THR A 643 -17.13 14.56 21.37
C THR A 643 -18.58 15.02 21.59
N GLU A 644 -19.58 14.28 21.08
CA GLU A 644 -21.00 14.44 21.46
C GLU A 644 -21.35 13.65 22.74
N SER A 645 -20.42 12.84 23.26
CA SER A 645 -20.64 12.11 24.51
C SER A 645 -20.68 13.04 25.73
N PRO A 646 -21.68 12.92 26.65
CA PRO A 646 -21.78 13.78 27.81
C PRO A 646 -20.56 13.65 28.70
N SER A 647 -19.77 14.73 28.79
CA SER A 647 -18.62 14.85 29.69
C SER A 647 -18.98 14.78 31.19
N ASN A 648 -20.24 14.56 31.55
CA ASN A 648 -20.69 14.48 32.93
C ASN A 648 -20.77 13.03 33.42
N ARG A 649 -19.60 12.48 33.69
CA ARG A 649 -19.43 11.16 34.27
C ARG A 649 -20.08 11.07 35.65
N LEU A 650 -21.07 10.19 35.81
CA LEU A 650 -21.75 10.00 37.09
C LEU A 650 -20.96 9.08 38.02
N CYS A 651 -21.11 9.27 39.33
CA CYS A 651 -20.56 8.33 40.29
C CYS A 651 -21.26 6.97 40.14
N GLY A 652 -20.50 5.94 39.75
CA GLY A 652 -21.00 4.61 39.38
C GLY A 652 -21.06 4.35 37.88
N ASP A 653 -20.84 5.35 37.03
CA ASP A 653 -20.81 5.24 35.56
C ASP A 653 -19.38 4.91 35.10
N ILE A 654 -19.14 3.62 34.88
CA ILE A 654 -17.85 3.05 34.53
C ILE A 654 -17.64 3.09 33.02
N ASP A 655 -18.70 2.89 32.25
CA ASP A 655 -18.64 2.81 30.78
C ASP A 655 -18.85 4.14 30.05
N ARG A 656 -19.13 5.21 30.81
CA ARG A 656 -19.29 6.60 30.34
C ARG A 656 -20.50 6.78 29.45
N SER A 657 -21.51 5.93 29.62
CA SER A 657 -22.79 6.06 28.94
C SER A 657 -23.67 7.19 29.50
N GLY A 658 -23.24 7.86 30.58
CA GLY A 658 -24.02 8.90 31.25
C GLY A 658 -25.17 8.35 32.11
N VAL A 659 -25.33 7.03 32.17
CA VAL A 659 -26.27 6.33 33.02
C VAL A 659 -25.53 5.42 34.01
N VAL A 660 -26.15 5.12 35.15
CA VAL A 660 -25.61 4.17 36.13
C VAL A 660 -26.52 2.97 36.18
N ASP A 661 -26.12 1.85 35.56
CA ASP A 661 -26.97 0.68 35.40
C ASP A 661 -26.26 -0.66 35.73
N VAL A 662 -26.81 -1.78 35.25
CA VAL A 662 -26.27 -3.11 35.55
C VAL A 662 -25.01 -3.45 34.75
N ILE A 663 -24.76 -2.76 33.63
CA ILE A 663 -23.57 -2.90 32.79
C ILE A 663 -22.36 -2.34 33.54
N ASP A 664 -22.51 -1.19 34.20
CA ASP A 664 -21.49 -0.65 35.11
C ASP A 664 -21.17 -1.62 36.25
N ALA A 665 -22.23 -2.19 36.85
CA ALA A 665 -22.07 -3.17 37.91
C ALA A 665 -21.31 -4.41 37.41
N LEU A 666 -21.51 -4.82 36.15
CA LEU A 666 -20.79 -5.92 35.54
C LEU A 666 -19.31 -5.58 35.35
N PHE A 667 -18.97 -4.35 34.96
CA PHE A 667 -17.58 -3.91 34.81
C PHE A 667 -16.84 -3.87 36.15
N ALA A 668 -17.47 -3.39 37.22
CA ALA A 668 -16.93 -3.49 38.58
C ALA A 668 -16.72 -4.97 39.02
N ALA A 669 -17.67 -5.86 38.71
CA ALA A 669 -17.54 -7.28 39.03
C ALA A 669 -16.41 -7.98 38.24
N GLN A 670 -16.29 -7.68 36.94
CA GLN A 670 -15.21 -8.19 36.09
C GLN A 670 -13.85 -7.69 36.57
N HIS A 671 -13.78 -6.46 37.08
CA HIS A 671 -12.58 -5.94 37.72
C HIS A 671 -12.19 -6.71 38.98
N SER A 672 -13.16 -6.89 39.89
CA SER A 672 -12.95 -7.67 41.11
C SER A 672 -12.52 -9.12 40.83
N ALA A 673 -12.97 -9.68 39.70
CA ALA A 673 -12.61 -11.02 39.24
C ALA A 673 -11.29 -11.10 38.45
N LEU A 674 -10.58 -9.97 38.25
CA LEU A 674 -9.37 -9.86 37.42
C LEU A 674 -9.59 -10.27 35.95
N ILE A 675 -10.83 -10.17 35.47
CA ILE A 675 -11.20 -10.40 34.07
C ILE A 675 -10.98 -9.12 33.25
N ARG A 676 -11.11 -7.96 33.89
CA ARG A 676 -10.89 -6.62 33.32
C ARG A 676 -10.08 -5.77 34.30
N ILE A 677 -9.25 -4.85 33.83
CA ILE A 677 -8.54 -3.91 34.71
C ILE A 677 -9.11 -2.51 34.47
N LEU A 678 -9.81 -1.97 35.46
CA LEU A 678 -10.23 -0.57 35.47
C LEU A 678 -9.05 0.29 35.91
N THR A 679 -8.85 1.42 35.24
CA THR A 679 -7.79 2.37 35.56
C THR A 679 -8.32 3.81 35.48
N GLY A 680 -7.55 4.77 36.01
CA GLY A 680 -7.88 6.18 35.90
C GLY A 680 -9.28 6.52 36.42
N ALA A 681 -10.05 7.27 35.63
CA ALA A 681 -11.40 7.69 36.00
C ALA A 681 -12.40 6.52 36.05
N ASP A 682 -12.20 5.44 35.28
CA ASP A 682 -13.07 4.24 35.33
C ASP A 682 -12.91 3.50 36.65
N PHE A 683 -11.68 3.44 37.15
CA PHE A 683 -11.43 2.94 38.50
C PHE A 683 -12.05 3.87 39.55
N ALA A 684 -11.93 5.19 39.38
CA ALA A 684 -12.46 6.16 40.32
C ALA A 684 -14.00 6.15 40.40
N CYS A 685 -14.69 5.85 39.30
CA CYS A 685 -16.15 5.70 39.26
C CYS A 685 -16.63 4.32 39.65
N GLY A 686 -15.80 3.29 39.47
CA GLY A 686 -16.06 1.96 40.02
C GLY A 686 -15.93 1.88 41.54
N ASP A 687 -15.16 2.78 42.17
CA ASP A 687 -14.99 2.83 43.64
C ASP A 687 -16.09 3.70 44.27
N VAL A 688 -17.31 3.15 44.31
CA VAL A 688 -18.53 3.86 44.70
C VAL A 688 -18.73 3.96 46.22
N ASP A 689 -17.74 3.55 47.01
CA ASP A 689 -17.66 3.90 48.43
C ASP A 689 -16.35 4.58 48.86
N SER A 690 -15.51 4.95 47.88
CA SER A 690 -14.27 5.72 48.04
C SER A 690 -13.27 5.09 49.01
N ASN A 691 -13.19 3.75 49.03
CA ASN A 691 -12.27 3.01 49.89
C ASN A 691 -10.89 2.76 49.23
N GLY A 692 -10.75 3.08 47.94
CA GLY A 692 -9.55 2.91 47.13
C GLY A 692 -9.44 1.55 46.44
N ILE A 693 -10.49 0.73 46.44
CA ILE A 693 -10.56 -0.61 45.86
C ILE A 693 -11.92 -0.77 45.18
N VAL A 694 -11.93 -1.24 43.93
CA VAL A 694 -13.18 -1.67 43.26
C VAL A 694 -13.36 -3.17 43.47
N ASP A 695 -14.32 -3.56 44.29
CA ASP A 695 -14.64 -4.95 44.58
C ASP A 695 -16.11 -5.32 44.32
N VAL A 696 -16.50 -6.54 44.67
CA VAL A 696 -17.87 -7.04 44.45
C VAL A 696 -18.94 -6.25 45.22
N LEU A 697 -18.57 -5.53 46.29
CA LEU A 697 -19.48 -4.66 47.04
C LEU A 697 -19.79 -3.39 46.26
N ASP A 698 -18.83 -2.84 45.52
CA ASP A 698 -19.04 -1.70 44.62
C ASP A 698 -20.00 -2.07 43.50
N SER A 699 -19.75 -3.22 42.84
CA SER A 699 -20.65 -3.80 41.84
C SER A 699 -22.08 -3.94 42.38
N LEU A 700 -22.24 -4.43 43.62
CA LEU A 700 -23.56 -4.59 44.22
C LEU A 700 -24.25 -3.25 44.48
N ARG A 701 -23.52 -2.21 44.90
CA ARG A 701 -24.07 -0.87 45.13
C ARG A 701 -24.50 -0.21 43.81
N ILE A 702 -23.70 -0.34 42.76
CA ILE A 702 -24.03 0.14 41.41
C ILE A 702 -25.31 -0.55 40.91
N ALA A 703 -25.40 -1.88 41.04
CA ALA A 703 -26.61 -2.62 40.65
C ALA A 703 -27.84 -2.22 41.47
N GLN A 704 -27.68 -1.93 42.77
CA GLN A 704 -28.76 -1.41 43.61
C GLN A 704 -29.22 -0.02 43.15
N TYR A 705 -28.28 0.84 42.77
CA TYR A 705 -28.56 2.18 42.29
C TYR A 705 -29.30 2.15 40.95
N GLY A 706 -28.82 1.37 39.97
CA GLY A 706 -29.50 1.18 38.68
C GLY A 706 -30.89 0.56 38.81
N ALA A 707 -31.12 -0.27 39.85
CA ALA A 707 -32.44 -0.81 40.18
C ALA A 707 -33.34 0.14 41.00
N ALA A 708 -32.93 1.40 41.18
CA ALA A 708 -33.62 2.42 41.98
C ALA A 708 -33.89 1.99 43.45
N LEU A 709 -33.03 1.13 44.01
CA LEU A 709 -33.10 0.76 45.43
C LEU A 709 -32.43 1.83 46.31
N PRO A 710 -32.81 1.95 47.59
CA PRO A 710 -32.22 2.96 48.48
C PRO A 710 -30.75 2.67 48.76
N VAL A 711 -29.85 3.34 48.03
CA VAL A 711 -28.40 3.29 48.19
C VAL A 711 -27.81 4.67 47.88
N THR A 712 -26.62 4.94 48.38
CA THR A 712 -25.87 6.17 48.08
C THR A 712 -24.51 5.76 47.55
N LEU A 713 -24.17 6.27 46.36
CA LEU A 713 -22.85 6.10 45.75
C LEU A 713 -21.99 7.31 46.14
N THR A 714 -20.71 7.06 46.40
CA THR A 714 -19.73 8.09 46.75
C THR A 714 -18.42 7.79 46.06
N CYS A 715 -18.05 8.64 45.11
CA CYS A 715 -16.84 8.50 44.32
C CYS A 715 -15.89 9.67 44.60
N THR A 716 -14.62 9.49 44.26
CA THR A 716 -13.63 10.56 44.36
C THR A 716 -13.83 11.61 43.26
N GLN A 717 -13.26 12.80 43.43
CA GLN A 717 -13.30 13.85 42.40
C GLN A 717 -12.63 13.43 41.08
N ALA A 718 -11.82 12.37 41.07
CA ALA A 718 -11.26 11.83 39.83
C ALA A 718 -12.30 11.09 38.95
N CYS A 719 -13.52 10.87 39.48
CA CYS A 719 -14.65 10.32 38.74
C CYS A 719 -15.48 11.40 38.02
N ILE A 720 -15.50 12.65 38.52
CA ILE A 720 -16.47 13.69 38.14
C ILE A 720 -15.78 14.86 37.44
#